data_AF-A0A8T4LNM1-F1
#
_entry.id   AF-A0A8T4LNM1-F1
#
_cell.length_a   1.000
_cell.length_b   1.000
_cell.length_c   1.000
_cell.angle_alpha   90.00
_cell.angle_beta   90.00
_cell.angle_gamma   90.00
#
_symmetry.space_group_name_H-M   'P 1'
#
loop_
_entity.id
_entity.type
_entity.pdbx_description
1 polymer ?
#
loop_
_entity_poly.entity_id
_entity_poly.type
_entity_poly.pdbx_seq_one_letter_code
_entity_poly.pdbx_strand_id
1 'polypeptide(L)'
;MDFRKNGINPGIVEGPDKFPYLNVPEIGDINSIDAVILSHAHLDHCLPPHSLVLTEEGYKRIDDVQVGENMISMDWKTGDYIKSKCTEKTKTTGHKKVLTIKTPYSEVESSPNHRFFTFENMQLKELEALELKKGVLLPSNIFHKPIISQRKIILDTKVDYDKRRKDTIILPKELTPELSEFIGYYMGDGHKSSEFSLRLTDASTQILEHHKMLINKLFNFNAVIRHHSDKTKNAHILEINNVKIIRFLEQNFPEMMLGTKEIRAPQKIICGSLENQRAYIRGIADADGTVTNVIKITSFSENMLKDLRYLFSLQEIPSNITSDNSICLNSKFSINKYGEKIGFSLDYKAENLRRLLKQYSSFEFNHQDLMPLTSLDLRKILKEAGFVGRVHNSPNLKNLLPMCLLDLYRRGKGYATRKTVIELVELLNQRIVELRNIKDNSQLYALRQLLSLTRQEISIATGLKVSQVQQVEENRISEQFAIKIAPILAVFMQERLSSIISQTVNNIHLIQNLLRLNLTWERIVNIKQRDGLIPYLYKMGYKGPLYLTAPTRDVAALLALDFIEVAYKQAVSPLFKSDDIREMVKHTICLDFGEVTDITKDMRITLYNAGHVLGSSEVHINIGNGLHNFVYTGDMKYLKTRLLDPAVNYFPRVETLLIESTYGSKNDVLPPRQDAENKFIELARATIERKGKILLPELGLGHAQEAVLSVEEAVRMGKLPKVPVYLDGMIWDINAIHTAYPDFLSSSVRNQIYQDNNPFVSDVIKRVGSPTERKEVLEGGPCIIIATSGMLVGGASLEYFKSLADNPNNLIVFECYQAAGSLGRQVQEGAKELFLGQDYGAEKLNIRLQVETLSGLSAHSGRNELMQYISRMNPKPKKIIINHGEASKCLDFASSLYRLHNVETNVPKNLETIRLK
;
A
#
# COMPACT_ATOMS: atom_id res chain seq x y z
N MET A 1 -12.15 0.81 -30.84
CA MET A 1 -10.71 0.59 -30.59
C MET A 1 -10.40 0.96 -29.17
N ASP A 2 -9.66 0.10 -28.48
CA ASP A 2 -9.32 0.20 -27.07
C ASP A 2 -7.85 -0.15 -26.91
N PHE A 3 -7.07 0.75 -26.30
CA PHE A 3 -5.61 0.64 -26.23
C PHE A 3 -5.18 0.39 -24.79
N ARG A 4 -5.34 -0.85 -24.34
CA ARG A 4 -4.97 -1.30 -23.00
C ARG A 4 -3.62 -1.99 -23.01
N LYS A 5 -2.81 -1.71 -21.99
CA LYS A 5 -1.73 -2.62 -21.64
C LYS A 5 -2.37 -3.86 -21.02
N ASN A 6 -2.45 -4.94 -21.81
CA ASN A 6 -3.07 -6.20 -21.39
C ASN A 6 -2.19 -6.87 -20.34
N GLY A 7 -2.41 -6.49 -19.07
CA GLY A 7 -1.47 -6.69 -17.98
C GLY A 7 -2.06 -7.20 -16.67
N ILE A 8 -1.41 -8.20 -16.05
CA ILE A 8 -1.46 -8.37 -14.61
C ILE A 8 -0.79 -7.13 -14.09
N ASN A 9 -1.40 -6.45 -13.14
CA ASN A 9 -0.84 -5.27 -12.52
C ASN A 9 -0.22 -5.69 -11.18
N PRO A 10 1.04 -6.20 -11.11
CA PRO A 10 1.60 -6.87 -9.93
C PRO A 10 1.70 -6.04 -8.64
N GLY A 11 1.33 -4.76 -8.67
CA GLY A 11 1.05 -3.99 -7.45
C GLY A 11 -0.33 -4.24 -6.84
N ILE A 12 -1.23 -4.94 -7.53
CA ILE A 12 -2.56 -5.38 -7.10
C ILE A 12 -2.59 -6.91 -7.01
N VAL A 13 -2.91 -7.42 -5.83
CA VAL A 13 -2.81 -8.86 -5.53
C VAL A 13 -4.11 -9.63 -5.74
N GLU A 14 -5.29 -9.00 -5.62
CA GLU A 14 -6.61 -9.55 -5.97
C GLU A 14 -7.57 -8.46 -6.47
N GLY A 15 -8.77 -8.81 -6.95
CA GLY A 15 -9.74 -7.85 -7.47
C GLY A 15 -9.67 -7.62 -9.00
N PRO A 16 -10.66 -6.93 -9.60
CA PRO A 16 -10.76 -6.77 -11.05
C PRO A 16 -9.60 -5.97 -11.65
N ASP A 17 -9.18 -4.91 -10.96
CA ASP A 17 -8.06 -4.01 -11.30
C ASP A 17 -6.69 -4.72 -11.40
N LYS A 18 -6.61 -5.98 -10.96
CA LYS A 18 -5.41 -6.83 -11.10
C LYS A 18 -5.20 -7.22 -12.55
N PHE A 19 -6.28 -7.37 -13.29
CA PHE A 19 -6.33 -7.80 -14.67
C PHE A 19 -6.60 -6.57 -15.55
N PRO A 20 -6.36 -6.61 -16.86
CA PRO A 20 -6.97 -5.61 -17.72
C PRO A 20 -8.50 -5.76 -17.57
N TYR A 21 -9.22 -4.65 -17.37
CA TYR A 21 -10.67 -4.69 -17.51
C TYR A 21 -11.00 -5.16 -18.93
N LEU A 22 -11.79 -6.22 -19.08
CA LEU A 22 -12.28 -6.70 -20.38
C LEU A 22 -13.76 -6.36 -20.56
N ASN A 23 -14.51 -6.34 -19.46
CA ASN A 23 -15.93 -6.05 -19.42
C ASN A 23 -16.16 -4.54 -19.27
N VAL A 24 -16.10 -3.82 -20.39
CA VAL A 24 -16.58 -2.43 -20.51
C VAL A 24 -17.77 -2.37 -21.47
N PRO A 25 -18.69 -1.39 -21.32
CA PRO A 25 -19.89 -1.29 -22.17
C PRO A 25 -19.59 -1.27 -23.69
N GLU A 26 -18.44 -0.75 -24.09
CA GLU A 26 -18.01 -0.63 -25.49
C GLU A 26 -17.40 -1.91 -26.10
N ILE A 27 -17.12 -2.96 -25.29
CA ILE A 27 -16.55 -4.23 -25.75
C ILE A 27 -17.59 -5.37 -25.72
N GLY A 28 -18.56 -5.32 -24.80
CA GLY A 28 -19.63 -6.31 -24.71
C GLY A 28 -19.13 -7.64 -24.15
N ASP A 29 -19.19 -8.70 -24.96
CA ASP A 29 -18.62 -10.02 -24.64
C ASP A 29 -17.16 -10.12 -25.11
N ILE A 30 -16.37 -11.01 -24.51
CA ILE A 30 -15.01 -11.28 -24.98
C ILE A 30 -14.99 -11.87 -26.41
N ASN A 31 -16.10 -12.50 -26.84
CA ASN A 31 -16.31 -12.98 -28.20
C ASN A 31 -16.61 -11.86 -29.22
N SER A 32 -16.92 -10.63 -28.79
CA SER A 32 -17.10 -9.47 -29.70
C SER A 32 -15.84 -8.61 -29.88
N ILE A 33 -14.68 -9.13 -29.48
CA ILE A 33 -13.37 -8.56 -29.84
C ILE A 33 -12.96 -9.09 -31.22
N ASP A 34 -12.90 -8.24 -32.24
CA ASP A 34 -12.49 -8.66 -33.60
C ASP A 34 -11.02 -9.10 -33.69
N ALA A 35 -10.13 -8.46 -32.92
CA ALA A 35 -8.70 -8.67 -32.95
C ALA A 35 -8.01 -8.19 -31.65
N VAL A 36 -6.90 -8.84 -31.28
CA VAL A 36 -5.95 -8.34 -30.27
C VAL A 36 -4.62 -8.05 -30.95
N ILE A 37 -3.91 -7.00 -30.52
CA ILE A 37 -2.58 -6.64 -31.03
C ILE A 37 -1.62 -6.54 -29.84
N LEU A 38 -0.42 -7.12 -29.94
CA LEU A 38 0.61 -7.08 -28.89
C LEU A 38 1.90 -6.45 -29.42
N SER A 39 2.37 -5.37 -28.78
CA SER A 39 3.58 -4.65 -29.20
C SER A 39 4.89 -5.27 -28.69
N HIS A 40 4.91 -5.86 -27.48
CA HIS A 40 6.06 -6.49 -26.81
C HIS A 40 5.60 -7.25 -25.53
N ALA A 41 6.51 -7.86 -24.74
CA ALA A 41 6.19 -8.57 -23.48
C ALA A 41 7.29 -8.46 -22.38
N HIS A 42 6.90 -8.35 -21.09
CA HIS A 42 7.80 -8.33 -19.89
C HIS A 42 7.05 -8.66 -18.55
N LEU A 43 7.73 -8.65 -17.37
CA LEU A 43 7.20 -9.06 -16.03
C LEU A 43 7.68 -8.19 -14.81
N ASP A 44 6.95 -8.16 -13.65
CA ASP A 44 7.23 -7.42 -12.37
C ASP A 44 6.50 -8.02 -11.08
N HIS A 45 6.68 -7.50 -9.83
CA HIS A 45 6.25 -8.02 -8.47
C HIS A 45 5.88 -6.91 -7.40
N CYS A 46 5.44 -7.02 -6.10
CA CYS A 46 4.61 -7.90 -5.18
C CYS A 46 4.38 -7.21 -3.75
N LEU A 47 4.25 -7.89 -2.55
CA LEU A 47 3.89 -7.34 -1.18
C LEU A 47 4.79 -7.66 0.10
N PRO A 48 4.64 -7.02 1.32
CA PRO A 48 5.62 -7.06 2.46
C PRO A 48 5.17 -7.57 3.88
N PRO A 49 6.08 -7.78 4.88
CA PRO A 49 5.84 -8.65 6.06
C PRO A 49 5.44 -8.05 7.44
N HIS A 50 5.52 -6.74 7.69
CA HIS A 50 5.35 -6.20 9.07
C HIS A 50 3.90 -5.90 9.51
N SER A 51 2.91 -6.22 8.68
CA SER A 51 1.50 -5.92 8.94
C SER A 51 0.95 -6.58 10.21
N LEU A 52 0.14 -5.85 10.97
CA LEU A 52 -0.60 -6.36 12.11
C LEU A 52 -1.91 -7.02 11.66
N VAL A 53 -2.25 -8.14 12.31
CA VAL A 53 -3.49 -8.90 12.11
C VAL A 53 -4.11 -9.25 13.47
N LEU A 54 -5.42 -9.51 13.51
CA LEU A 54 -6.13 -9.83 14.75
C LEU A 54 -6.26 -11.36 14.92
N THR A 55 -6.08 -11.84 16.15
CA THR A 55 -6.18 -13.26 16.54
C THR A 55 -7.00 -13.41 17.82
N GLU A 56 -7.32 -14.64 18.23
CA GLU A 56 -7.96 -14.92 19.53
C GLU A 56 -7.16 -14.47 20.76
N GLU A 57 -5.87 -14.14 20.62
CA GLU A 57 -5.02 -13.65 21.72
C GLU A 57 -4.78 -12.13 21.67
N GLY A 58 -5.37 -11.43 20.69
CA GLY A 58 -5.19 -9.99 20.45
C GLY A 58 -4.57 -9.72 19.09
N TYR A 59 -4.07 -8.48 18.88
CA TYR A 59 -3.32 -8.15 17.67
C TYR A 59 -1.91 -8.75 17.73
N LYS A 60 -1.49 -9.33 16.61
CA LYS A 60 -0.23 -10.05 16.43
C LYS A 60 0.34 -9.65 15.06
N ARG A 61 1.66 -9.59 14.87
CA ARG A 61 2.21 -9.32 13.52
C ARG A 61 1.98 -10.58 12.67
N ILE A 62 1.75 -10.42 11.37
CA ILE A 62 1.60 -11.58 10.47
C ILE A 62 2.86 -12.47 10.49
N ASP A 63 4.02 -11.86 10.71
CA ASP A 63 5.31 -12.52 10.95
C ASP A 63 5.38 -13.32 12.27
N ASP A 64 4.49 -13.06 13.24
CA ASP A 64 4.44 -13.71 14.56
C ASP A 64 3.34 -14.78 14.68
N VAL A 65 2.26 -14.70 13.87
CA VAL A 65 1.15 -15.67 13.84
C VAL A 65 1.66 -17.09 13.56
N GLN A 66 1.12 -18.09 14.25
CA GLN A 66 1.51 -19.50 14.08
C GLN A 66 0.50 -20.27 13.22
N VAL A 67 0.99 -21.27 12.49
CA VAL A 67 0.11 -22.20 11.75
C VAL A 67 -0.76 -22.95 12.76
N GLY A 68 -2.07 -22.94 12.52
CA GLY A 68 -3.11 -23.46 13.42
C GLY A 68 -3.80 -22.39 14.28
N GLU A 69 -3.27 -21.17 14.41
CA GLU A 69 -3.91 -20.10 15.17
C GLU A 69 -5.18 -19.58 14.49
N ASN A 70 -6.20 -19.28 15.29
CA ASN A 70 -7.43 -18.64 14.84
C ASN A 70 -7.18 -17.13 14.66
N MET A 71 -7.07 -16.69 13.41
CA MET A 71 -7.20 -15.30 13.05
C MET A 71 -8.67 -14.87 13.20
N ILE A 72 -8.89 -13.66 13.71
CA ILE A 72 -10.22 -13.06 13.81
C ILE A 72 -10.35 -12.02 12.71
N SER A 73 -11.35 -12.24 11.86
CA SER A 73 -11.93 -11.24 10.98
C SER A 73 -13.34 -10.88 11.50
N MET A 74 -13.98 -9.86 10.92
CA MET A 74 -15.30 -9.40 11.33
C MET A 74 -16.19 -9.27 10.10
N ASP A 75 -17.37 -9.89 10.13
CA ASP A 75 -18.41 -9.62 9.16
C ASP A 75 -18.94 -8.20 9.40
N TRP A 76 -18.68 -7.29 8.47
CA TRP A 76 -19.08 -5.89 8.61
C TRP A 76 -20.58 -5.65 8.38
N LYS A 77 -21.30 -6.62 7.80
CA LYS A 77 -22.74 -6.52 7.54
C LYS A 77 -23.56 -6.89 8.78
N THR A 78 -23.12 -7.88 9.55
CA THR A 78 -23.78 -8.30 10.80
C THR A 78 -23.14 -7.71 12.06
N GLY A 79 -21.82 -7.48 12.04
CA GLY A 79 -21.00 -7.13 13.20
C GLY A 79 -20.44 -8.33 13.96
N ASP A 80 -20.58 -9.55 13.43
CA ASP A 80 -20.09 -10.79 14.05
C ASP A 80 -18.62 -11.08 13.73
N TYR A 81 -17.96 -11.89 14.56
CA TYR A 81 -16.54 -12.24 14.40
C TYR A 81 -16.37 -13.58 13.69
N ILE A 82 -15.84 -13.54 12.46
CA ILE A 82 -15.49 -14.72 11.67
C ILE A 82 -14.10 -15.20 12.09
N LYS A 83 -14.03 -16.43 12.60
CA LYS A 83 -12.78 -17.09 12.97
C LYS A 83 -12.26 -17.95 11.81
N SER A 84 -11.04 -17.65 11.37
CA SER A 84 -10.38 -18.32 10.25
C SER A 84 -9.03 -18.85 10.73
N LYS A 85 -8.73 -20.14 10.51
CA LYS A 85 -7.40 -20.67 10.88
C LYS A 85 -6.33 -20.24 9.89
N CYS A 86 -5.17 -19.84 10.41
CA CYS A 86 -3.93 -19.83 9.66
C CYS A 86 -3.59 -21.28 9.27
N THR A 87 -3.83 -21.67 8.02
CA THR A 87 -3.59 -23.04 7.53
C THR A 87 -2.14 -23.29 7.13
N GLU A 88 -1.46 -22.25 6.68
CA GLU A 88 -0.07 -22.26 6.20
C GLU A 88 0.54 -20.86 6.37
N LYS A 89 1.88 -20.78 6.38
CA LYS A 89 2.61 -19.52 6.57
C LYS A 89 3.87 -19.47 5.71
N THR A 90 3.68 -19.23 4.41
CA THR A 90 4.77 -18.95 3.47
C THR A 90 5.28 -17.52 3.65
N LYS A 91 6.59 -17.36 3.91
CA LYS A 91 7.26 -16.08 3.72
C LYS A 91 7.61 -15.89 2.24
N THR A 92 7.59 -14.63 1.81
CA THR A 92 7.94 -14.19 0.46
C THR A 92 8.58 -12.80 0.54
N THR A 93 9.76 -12.63 -0.06
CA THR A 93 10.55 -11.40 0.05
C THR A 93 10.43 -10.50 -1.19
N GLY A 94 9.22 -9.99 -1.43
CA GLY A 94 8.99 -8.92 -2.41
C GLY A 94 7.51 -8.53 -2.40
N HIS A 95 7.10 -7.28 -2.23
CA HIS A 95 7.80 -5.98 -2.23
C HIS A 95 7.16 -5.01 -1.22
N LYS A 96 7.91 -3.97 -0.82
CA LYS A 96 7.37 -2.87 0.01
C LYS A 96 6.49 -1.89 -0.79
N LYS A 97 5.43 -2.33 -1.48
CA LYS A 97 4.39 -1.40 -1.97
C LYS A 97 3.31 -1.12 -0.94
N VAL A 98 3.81 -0.51 0.14
CA VAL A 98 3.03 0.08 1.21
C VAL A 98 2.41 1.39 0.71
N LEU A 99 1.09 1.49 0.69
CA LEU A 99 0.40 2.78 0.64
C LEU A 99 0.48 3.40 2.03
N THR A 100 1.29 4.46 2.13
CA THR A 100 1.45 5.27 3.33
C THR A 100 0.26 6.24 3.46
N ILE A 101 -0.83 5.75 4.03
CA ILE A 101 -2.05 6.51 4.27
C ILE A 101 -1.81 7.42 5.46
N LYS A 102 -1.42 8.67 5.18
CA LYS A 102 -1.28 9.73 6.20
C LYS A 102 -2.64 10.35 6.51
N THR A 103 -2.84 10.64 7.79
CA THR A 103 -3.98 11.40 8.32
C THR A 103 -3.48 12.52 9.24
N PRO A 104 -4.36 13.33 9.87
CA PRO A 104 -3.93 14.31 10.88
C PRO A 104 -3.36 13.73 12.19
N TYR A 105 -3.58 12.43 12.47
CA TYR A 105 -3.23 11.79 13.75
C TYR A 105 -2.62 10.38 13.62
N SER A 106 -2.59 9.81 12.42
CA SER A 106 -2.02 8.49 12.17
C SER A 106 -1.33 8.41 10.81
N GLU A 107 -0.48 7.40 10.70
CA GLU A 107 0.18 7.03 9.45
C GLU A 107 0.08 5.51 9.37
N VAL A 108 -0.79 5.05 8.46
CA VAL A 108 -1.14 3.64 8.28
C VAL A 108 -0.40 3.11 7.06
N GLU A 109 0.35 2.05 7.27
CA GLU A 109 1.10 1.35 6.23
C GLU A 109 0.35 0.10 5.80
N SER A 110 -0.15 0.06 4.56
CA SER A 110 -1.04 -1.00 4.09
C SER A 110 -0.81 -1.39 2.62
N SER A 111 -1.19 -2.60 2.22
CA SER A 111 -1.11 -3.01 0.80
C SER A 111 -2.18 -2.32 -0.05
N PRO A 112 -2.01 -2.16 -1.38
CA PRO A 112 -2.93 -1.38 -2.20
C PRO A 112 -4.35 -1.95 -2.27
N ASN A 113 -4.48 -3.26 -2.06
CA ASN A 113 -5.74 -4.00 -2.02
C ASN A 113 -6.29 -4.20 -0.62
N HIS A 114 -5.60 -3.75 0.42
CA HIS A 114 -6.10 -3.88 1.78
C HIS A 114 -7.41 -3.10 1.86
N ARG A 115 -8.50 -3.80 2.14
CA ARG A 115 -9.83 -3.20 2.14
C ARG A 115 -10.04 -2.41 3.41
N PHE A 116 -10.06 -1.11 3.25
CA PHE A 116 -10.45 -0.19 4.30
C PHE A 116 -11.96 -0.04 4.26
N PHE A 117 -12.61 -0.21 5.41
CA PHE A 117 -13.92 0.38 5.59
C PHE A 117 -13.80 1.89 5.49
N THR A 118 -14.78 2.53 4.88
CA THR A 118 -14.80 3.98 4.68
C THR A 118 -16.20 4.51 4.91
N PHE A 119 -16.31 5.78 5.25
CA PHE A 119 -17.59 6.48 5.28
C PHE A 119 -17.57 7.65 4.30
N GLU A 120 -18.49 7.63 3.35
CA GLU A 120 -18.65 8.68 2.35
C GLU A 120 -20.11 8.75 1.92
N ASN A 121 -20.64 9.97 1.75
CA ASN A 121 -21.98 10.20 1.20
C ASN A 121 -23.11 9.43 1.95
N MET A 122 -23.08 9.46 3.29
CA MET A 122 -23.99 8.72 4.18
C MET A 122 -23.91 7.19 4.11
N GLN A 123 -22.97 6.61 3.37
CA GLN A 123 -22.82 5.18 3.20
C GLN A 123 -21.49 4.68 3.77
N LEU A 124 -21.52 3.52 4.42
CA LEU A 124 -20.33 2.77 4.78
C LEU A 124 -19.96 1.92 3.56
N LYS A 125 -18.74 2.10 3.05
CA LYS A 125 -18.24 1.43 1.85
C LYS A 125 -16.91 0.78 2.13
N GLU A 126 -16.80 -0.49 1.80
CA GLU A 126 -15.51 -1.18 1.70
C GLU A 126 -14.82 -0.66 0.43
N LEU A 127 -13.68 0.03 0.59
CA LEU A 127 -12.85 0.53 -0.51
C LEU A 127 -11.44 -0.04 -0.35
N GLU A 128 -10.82 -0.45 -1.46
CA GLU A 128 -9.43 -0.87 -1.46
C GLU A 128 -8.52 0.34 -1.20
N ALA A 129 -7.35 0.12 -0.57
CA ALA A 129 -6.42 1.19 -0.22
C ALA A 129 -6.03 2.08 -1.41
N LEU A 130 -6.05 1.52 -2.62
CA LEU A 130 -5.85 2.18 -3.92
C LEU A 130 -6.97 3.17 -4.31
N GLU A 131 -8.20 2.97 -3.83
CA GLU A 131 -9.37 3.79 -4.16
C GLU A 131 -9.50 5.02 -3.24
N LEU A 132 -8.75 5.03 -2.14
CA LEU A 132 -8.82 6.01 -1.07
C LEU A 132 -8.38 7.40 -1.54
N LYS A 133 -9.31 8.36 -1.50
CA LYS A 133 -9.09 9.74 -1.95
C LYS A 133 -8.95 10.71 -0.78
N LYS A 134 -8.09 11.72 -0.91
CA LYS A 134 -7.99 12.86 0.01
C LYS A 134 -9.33 13.57 0.15
N GLY A 135 -10.10 13.19 1.16
CA GLY A 135 -11.49 13.60 1.32
C GLY A 135 -12.33 12.60 2.11
N VAL A 136 -12.11 11.31 1.85
CA VAL A 136 -12.80 10.15 2.44
C VAL A 136 -12.45 9.98 3.93
N LEU A 137 -13.38 9.44 4.72
CA LEU A 137 -13.18 9.09 6.12
C LEU A 137 -12.89 7.59 6.29
N LEU A 138 -11.76 7.26 6.91
CA LEU A 138 -11.35 5.91 7.35
C LEU A 138 -11.65 5.73 8.83
N PRO A 139 -11.93 4.51 9.33
CA PRO A 139 -11.88 4.24 10.74
C PRO A 139 -10.41 4.23 11.20
N SER A 140 -10.01 5.20 12.01
CA SER A 140 -8.75 5.15 12.76
C SER A 140 -9.02 4.57 14.14
N ASN A 141 -8.08 3.74 14.61
CA ASN A 141 -8.15 3.03 15.88
C ASN A 141 -9.49 2.32 16.13
N ILE A 142 -9.50 1.00 15.92
CA ILE A 142 -10.56 0.17 16.49
C ILE A 142 -10.44 0.26 18.01
N PHE A 143 -11.19 1.17 18.65
CA PHE A 143 -11.33 1.23 20.11
C PHE A 143 -12.21 0.07 20.57
N HIS A 144 -11.77 -1.14 20.29
CA HIS A 144 -12.36 -2.34 20.84
C HIS A 144 -12.31 -2.19 22.37
N LYS A 145 -13.45 -2.35 23.05
CA LYS A 145 -13.43 -3.11 24.30
C LYS A 145 -12.99 -4.50 23.87
N PRO A 146 -11.72 -4.90 24.08
CA PRO A 146 -11.19 -6.01 23.31
C PRO A 146 -11.84 -7.32 23.74
N ILE A 147 -11.81 -8.34 22.88
CA ILE A 147 -11.95 -9.74 23.34
C ILE A 147 -10.64 -10.20 24.04
N ILE A 148 -9.98 -9.28 24.76
CA ILE A 148 -9.05 -9.61 25.84
C ILE A 148 -9.93 -10.21 26.93
N SER A 149 -10.06 -11.53 26.84
CA SER A 149 -10.34 -12.37 28.00
C SER A 149 -9.43 -11.93 29.16
N GLN A 150 -9.92 -12.04 30.40
CA GLN A 150 -9.17 -11.67 31.60
C GLN A 150 -8.05 -12.68 31.93
N ARG A 151 -7.34 -13.17 30.90
CA ARG A 151 -6.22 -14.11 30.98
C ARG A 151 -5.05 -13.44 31.69
N LYS A 152 -4.73 -13.99 32.85
CA LYS A 152 -3.46 -13.77 33.54
C LYS A 152 -2.33 -14.26 32.64
N ILE A 153 -1.41 -13.38 32.23
CA ILE A 153 -0.20 -13.78 31.50
C ILE A 153 0.71 -14.49 32.49
N ILE A 154 0.85 -15.81 32.34
CA ILE A 154 1.70 -16.64 33.19
C ILE A 154 3.17 -16.40 32.82
N LEU A 155 4.01 -16.30 33.84
CA LEU A 155 5.45 -16.10 33.72
C LEU A 155 6.19 -17.38 34.11
N ASP A 156 7.24 -17.71 33.38
CA ASP A 156 8.06 -18.87 33.70
C ASP A 156 8.96 -18.55 34.89
N THR A 157 8.90 -19.39 35.91
CA THR A 157 9.66 -19.29 37.15
C THR A 157 10.75 -20.35 37.25
N LYS A 158 10.88 -21.23 36.23
CA LYS A 158 11.96 -22.21 36.07
C LYS A 158 13.18 -21.55 35.43
N VAL A 159 13.88 -20.75 36.24
CA VAL A 159 15.18 -20.19 35.89
C VAL A 159 16.27 -21.23 36.14
N ASP A 160 17.21 -21.40 35.22
CA ASP A 160 18.42 -22.20 35.46
C ASP A 160 19.46 -21.41 36.25
N TYR A 161 19.92 -21.95 37.39
CA TYR A 161 20.90 -21.34 38.28
C TYR A 161 21.55 -22.36 39.23
N ASP A 162 22.72 -22.04 39.79
CA ASP A 162 23.41 -22.89 40.76
C ASP A 162 22.61 -23.00 42.07
N LYS A 163 22.05 -24.18 42.31
CA LYS A 163 21.18 -24.51 43.44
C LYS A 163 21.87 -24.46 44.81
N ARG A 164 23.18 -24.24 44.87
CA ARG A 164 23.97 -24.15 46.12
C ARG A 164 23.75 -22.85 46.91
N ARG A 165 23.15 -21.81 46.32
CA ARG A 165 22.76 -20.58 47.04
C ARG A 165 21.31 -20.64 47.55
N LYS A 166 21.14 -20.47 48.87
CA LYS A 166 19.82 -20.37 49.56
C LYS A 166 19.24 -18.95 49.48
N ASP A 167 18.94 -18.51 48.27
CA ASP A 167 18.40 -17.17 47.99
C ASP A 167 16.87 -17.13 48.23
N THR A 168 16.39 -16.27 49.14
CA THR A 168 14.96 -16.10 49.52
C THR A 168 14.10 -15.36 48.48
N ILE A 169 14.53 -15.39 47.22
CA ILE A 169 13.95 -14.64 46.09
C ILE A 169 12.67 -15.31 45.62
N ILE A 170 11.58 -14.54 45.62
CA ILE A 170 10.31 -14.87 45.00
C ILE A 170 10.38 -14.49 43.52
N LEU A 171 9.78 -15.29 42.64
CA LEU A 171 9.58 -14.94 41.24
C LEU A 171 8.07 -14.83 40.96
N PRO A 172 7.57 -13.71 40.42
CA PRO A 172 6.17 -13.57 40.05
C PRO A 172 5.73 -14.67 39.07
N LYS A 173 4.62 -15.35 39.38
CA LYS A 173 4.02 -16.37 38.50
C LYS A 173 3.15 -15.78 37.39
N GLU A 174 2.79 -14.51 37.52
CA GLU A 174 1.88 -13.78 36.63
C GLU A 174 2.39 -12.35 36.43
N LEU A 175 2.07 -11.76 35.27
CA LEU A 175 2.35 -10.35 34.99
C LEU A 175 1.35 -9.45 35.75
N THR A 176 1.84 -8.68 36.71
CA THR A 176 1.06 -7.70 37.48
C THR A 176 1.30 -6.26 36.99
N PRO A 177 0.47 -5.27 37.39
CA PRO A 177 0.71 -3.88 37.08
C PRO A 177 2.04 -3.37 37.64
N GLU A 178 2.44 -3.77 38.85
CA GLU A 178 3.71 -3.35 39.47
C GLU A 178 4.93 -3.86 38.71
N LEU A 179 4.89 -5.13 38.25
CA LEU A 179 5.95 -5.68 37.41
C LEU A 179 5.99 -4.95 36.05
N SER A 180 4.82 -4.59 35.52
CA SER A 180 4.71 -3.86 34.26
C SER A 180 5.26 -2.42 34.37
N GLU A 181 5.01 -1.72 35.48
CA GLU A 181 5.56 -0.37 35.76
C GLU A 181 7.09 -0.40 35.93
N PHE A 182 7.60 -1.35 36.72
CA PHE A 182 9.05 -1.56 36.88
C PHE A 182 9.73 -1.89 35.54
N ILE A 183 9.14 -2.77 34.73
CA ILE A 183 9.64 -3.08 33.39
C ILE A 183 9.64 -1.82 32.52
N GLY A 184 8.54 -1.06 32.52
CA GLY A 184 8.43 0.20 31.75
C GLY A 184 9.53 1.19 32.09
N TYR A 185 9.72 1.49 33.38
CA TYR A 185 10.75 2.41 33.82
C TYR A 185 12.18 1.92 33.50
N TYR A 186 12.45 0.61 33.63
CA TYR A 186 13.71 0.02 33.19
C TYR A 186 13.95 0.18 31.67
N MET A 187 12.90 0.18 30.84
CA MET A 187 13.06 0.35 29.40
C MET A 187 13.36 1.79 28.94
N GLY A 188 13.29 2.77 29.84
CA GLY A 188 13.80 4.13 29.63
C GLY A 188 15.21 4.30 30.20
N ASP A 189 15.31 4.45 31.53
CA ASP A 189 16.55 4.81 32.26
C ASP A 189 17.30 3.59 32.87
N GLY A 190 16.99 2.37 32.40
CA GLY A 190 17.62 1.13 32.84
C GLY A 190 18.78 0.65 31.97
N HIS A 191 19.78 0.03 32.60
CA HIS A 191 20.94 -0.53 31.92
C HIS A 191 21.45 -1.80 32.60
N LYS A 192 21.84 -2.82 31.81
CA LYS A 192 22.49 -4.05 32.29
C LYS A 192 24.00 -3.83 32.36
N SER A 193 24.53 -3.59 33.56
CA SER A 193 25.95 -3.27 33.77
C SER A 193 26.87 -4.49 33.74
N SER A 194 26.33 -5.70 33.93
CA SER A 194 27.02 -6.99 33.75
C SER A 194 25.99 -8.13 33.70
N GLU A 195 26.43 -9.37 33.49
CA GLU A 195 25.56 -10.56 33.62
C GLU A 195 24.91 -10.71 35.02
N PHE A 196 25.41 -9.99 36.02
CA PHE A 196 25.00 -10.12 37.42
C PHE A 196 24.45 -8.83 38.02
N SER A 197 24.29 -7.75 37.23
CA SER A 197 23.86 -6.44 37.71
C SER A 197 22.98 -5.68 36.70
N LEU A 198 21.75 -5.35 37.13
CA LEU A 198 20.92 -4.32 36.49
C LEU A 198 21.02 -3.02 37.29
N ARG A 199 21.00 -1.89 36.60
CA ARG A 199 21.03 -0.55 37.18
C ARG A 199 19.87 0.28 36.65
N LEU A 200 19.24 1.06 37.54
CA LEU A 200 18.37 2.18 37.21
C LEU A 200 19.08 3.47 37.63
N THR A 201 19.12 4.48 36.78
CA THR A 201 19.86 5.74 37.05
C THR A 201 18.91 6.94 36.98
N ASP A 202 18.86 7.78 38.01
CA ASP A 202 18.02 8.98 38.02
C ASP A 202 18.72 10.13 38.79
N ALA A 203 18.37 11.38 38.48
CA ALA A 203 18.76 12.55 39.27
C ALA A 203 17.96 12.67 40.60
N SER A 204 16.78 12.06 40.71
CA SER A 204 15.90 12.13 41.87
C SER A 204 15.84 10.81 42.64
N THR A 205 16.19 10.86 43.93
CA THR A 205 16.16 9.73 44.86
C THR A 205 14.75 9.15 45.06
N GLN A 206 13.70 9.97 44.97
CA GLN A 206 12.31 9.54 45.17
C GLN A 206 11.89 8.46 44.18
N ILE A 207 12.40 8.55 42.95
CA ILE A 207 12.05 7.68 41.82
C ILE A 207 12.68 6.30 42.00
N LEU A 208 13.93 6.29 42.47
CA LEU A 208 14.64 5.07 42.80
C LEU A 208 14.12 4.44 44.09
N GLU A 209 13.66 5.20 45.08
CA GLU A 209 13.01 4.64 46.27
C GLU A 209 11.66 3.98 45.95
N HIS A 210 10.84 4.58 45.06
CA HIS A 210 9.63 3.94 44.52
C HIS A 210 9.96 2.60 43.84
N HIS A 211 10.92 2.58 42.92
CA HIS A 211 11.31 1.34 42.24
C HIS A 211 11.95 0.32 43.18
N LYS A 212 12.70 0.75 44.20
CA LYS A 212 13.23 -0.10 45.27
C LYS A 212 12.11 -0.74 46.10
N MET A 213 11.02 -0.03 46.38
CA MET A 213 9.80 -0.60 46.98
C MET A 213 9.12 -1.60 46.05
N LEU A 214 8.99 -1.32 44.74
CA LEU A 214 8.44 -2.26 43.76
C LEU A 214 9.28 -3.55 43.68
N ILE A 215 10.60 -3.45 43.61
CA ILE A 215 11.52 -4.61 43.55
C ILE A 215 11.42 -5.46 44.82
N ASN A 216 11.34 -4.83 46.00
CA ASN A 216 11.11 -5.55 47.26
C ASN A 216 9.77 -6.30 47.23
N LYS A 217 8.67 -5.61 46.85
CA LYS A 217 7.32 -6.20 46.75
C LYS A 217 7.24 -7.37 45.76
N LEU A 218 7.91 -7.25 44.61
CA LEU A 218 7.86 -8.23 43.52
C LEU A 218 8.72 -9.46 43.74
N PHE A 219 9.94 -9.28 44.28
CA PHE A 219 10.97 -10.31 44.30
C PHE A 219 11.45 -10.71 45.70
N ASN A 220 10.97 -10.05 46.76
CA ASN A 220 11.52 -10.14 48.11
C ASN A 220 13.03 -9.79 48.16
N PHE A 221 13.42 -8.75 47.43
CA PHE A 221 14.81 -8.33 47.26
C PHE A 221 15.06 -6.87 47.66
N ASN A 222 16.05 -6.65 48.52
CA ASN A 222 16.47 -5.31 48.94
C ASN A 222 17.55 -4.77 47.99
N ALA A 223 17.10 -4.10 46.93
CA ALA A 223 17.98 -3.36 46.03
C ALA A 223 18.62 -2.13 46.74
N VAL A 224 19.81 -1.73 46.30
CA VAL A 224 20.65 -0.73 46.97
C VAL A 224 20.79 0.52 46.11
N ILE A 225 20.47 1.69 46.68
CA ILE A 225 20.75 2.99 46.04
C ILE A 225 22.15 3.46 46.47
N ARG A 226 22.95 3.89 45.49
CA ARG A 226 24.23 4.57 45.68
C ARG A 226 24.17 5.97 45.08
N HIS A 227 24.88 6.93 45.66
CA HIS A 227 25.15 8.22 45.03
C HIS A 227 26.31 8.07 44.05
N HIS A 228 26.21 8.66 42.86
CA HIS A 228 27.25 8.65 41.85
C HIS A 228 27.39 10.03 41.20
N SER A 229 28.52 10.69 41.47
CA SER A 229 28.87 11.99 40.91
C SER A 229 30.07 11.85 39.99
N ASP A 230 29.88 12.20 38.72
CA ASP A 230 30.96 12.45 37.77
C ASP A 230 30.91 13.91 37.32
N LYS A 231 31.99 14.40 36.69
CA LYS A 231 32.34 15.83 36.52
C LYS A 231 31.30 16.72 35.81
N THR A 232 30.21 16.17 35.29
CA THR A 232 29.14 16.91 34.61
C THR A 232 27.72 16.62 35.10
N LYS A 233 27.49 15.62 35.98
CA LYS A 233 26.15 15.30 36.52
C LYS A 233 26.23 14.63 37.90
N ASN A 234 25.36 15.06 38.82
CA ASN A 234 24.98 14.27 39.99
C ASN A 234 23.86 13.30 39.59
N ALA A 235 24.00 12.03 39.95
CA ALA A 235 22.98 11.01 39.77
C ALA A 235 22.96 10.02 40.95
N HIS A 236 21.88 9.27 41.06
CA HIS A 236 21.74 8.14 41.95
C HIS A 236 21.55 6.87 41.11
N ILE A 237 22.08 5.76 41.60
CA ILE A 237 22.06 4.45 40.92
C ILE A 237 21.45 3.43 41.86
N LEU A 238 20.37 2.79 41.44
CA LEU A 238 19.74 1.66 42.12
C LEU A 238 20.24 0.35 41.48
N GLU A 239 20.95 -0.47 42.24
CA GLU A 239 21.54 -1.73 41.78
C GLU A 239 20.69 -2.96 42.16
N ILE A 240 20.40 -3.81 41.17
CA ILE A 240 19.76 -5.12 41.32
C ILE A 240 20.79 -6.21 41.01
N ASN A 241 21.50 -6.64 42.05
CA ASN A 241 22.64 -7.56 41.95
C ASN A 241 22.22 -9.01 42.28
N ASN A 242 21.20 -9.56 41.60
CA ASN A 242 20.77 -10.95 41.80
C ASN A 242 20.48 -11.68 40.47
N VAL A 243 21.30 -12.68 40.16
CA VAL A 243 21.28 -13.44 38.90
C VAL A 243 19.94 -14.15 38.62
N LYS A 244 19.20 -14.56 39.67
CA LYS A 244 17.91 -15.25 39.52
C LYS A 244 16.79 -14.30 39.10
N ILE A 245 16.82 -13.05 39.57
CA ILE A 245 15.92 -11.98 39.08
C ILE A 245 16.28 -11.62 37.63
N ILE A 246 17.58 -11.47 37.34
CA ILE A 246 18.07 -11.09 36.00
C ILE A 246 17.65 -12.13 34.98
N ARG A 247 18.00 -13.40 35.17
CA ARG A 247 17.61 -14.49 34.26
C ARG A 247 16.10 -14.68 34.15
N PHE A 248 15.33 -14.44 35.22
CA PHE A 248 13.85 -14.41 35.15
C PHE A 248 13.35 -13.31 34.20
N LEU A 249 13.92 -12.12 34.25
CA LEU A 249 13.56 -11.02 33.35
C LEU A 249 14.02 -11.31 31.91
N GLU A 250 15.23 -11.81 31.71
CA GLU A 250 15.76 -12.24 30.39
C GLU A 250 14.87 -13.33 29.75
N GLN A 251 14.42 -14.32 30.52
CA GLN A 251 13.59 -15.44 30.08
C GLN A 251 12.13 -15.05 29.81
N ASN A 252 11.61 -14.00 30.45
CA ASN A 252 10.22 -13.59 30.31
C ASN A 252 10.00 -12.35 29.45
N PHE A 253 11.01 -11.49 29.33
CA PHE A 253 10.96 -10.19 28.65
C PHE A 253 12.31 -9.91 27.93
N PRO A 254 12.77 -10.79 27.03
CA PRO A 254 14.06 -10.64 26.34
C PRO A 254 14.20 -9.32 25.57
N GLU A 255 13.09 -8.68 25.22
CA GLU A 255 13.03 -7.36 24.56
C GLU A 255 13.66 -6.24 25.41
N MET A 256 13.74 -6.42 26.74
CA MET A 256 14.45 -5.54 27.68
C MET A 256 15.97 -5.58 27.53
N MET A 257 16.52 -6.59 26.83
CA MET A 257 17.96 -6.86 26.75
C MET A 257 18.57 -6.53 25.38
N LEU A 258 17.76 -5.98 24.47
CA LEU A 258 18.19 -5.54 23.13
C LEU A 258 18.99 -4.22 23.20
N GLY A 259 19.73 -3.90 22.14
CA GLY A 259 20.43 -2.62 22.06
C GLY A 259 19.48 -1.41 22.07
N THR A 260 19.93 -0.24 22.53
CA THR A 260 19.07 0.95 22.76
C THR A 260 18.33 1.49 21.51
N LYS A 261 18.72 1.08 20.30
CA LYS A 261 18.02 1.39 19.04
C LYS A 261 17.03 0.28 18.59
N GLU A 262 17.10 -0.87 19.22
CA GLU A 262 16.40 -2.11 18.87
C GLU A 262 15.33 -2.50 19.90
N ILE A 263 15.40 -1.98 21.13
CA ILE A 263 14.41 -2.20 22.19
C ILE A 263 12.97 -2.01 21.71
N ARG A 264 12.07 -2.83 22.23
CA ARG A 264 10.63 -2.89 21.91
C ARG A 264 9.79 -3.06 23.16
N ALA A 265 8.51 -2.68 23.10
CA ALA A 265 7.60 -3.02 24.18
C ALA A 265 7.42 -4.55 24.26
N PRO A 266 7.61 -5.19 25.43
CA PRO A 266 7.61 -6.65 25.50
C PRO A 266 6.27 -7.25 25.09
N GLN A 267 6.29 -8.36 24.35
CA GLN A 267 5.09 -8.99 23.79
C GLN A 267 4.11 -9.43 24.89
N LYS A 268 4.62 -9.80 26.07
CA LYS A 268 3.81 -10.10 27.27
C LYS A 268 3.08 -8.88 27.84
N ILE A 269 3.60 -7.66 27.66
CA ILE A 269 2.92 -6.39 28.00
C ILE A 269 1.86 -6.08 26.93
N ILE A 270 2.20 -6.22 25.64
CA ILE A 270 1.30 -6.00 24.50
C ILE A 270 0.05 -6.88 24.60
N CYS A 271 0.22 -8.16 24.94
CA CYS A 271 -0.88 -9.12 25.15
C CYS A 271 -1.46 -9.07 26.59
N GLY A 272 -0.94 -8.20 27.45
CA GLY A 272 -1.34 -8.08 28.85
C GLY A 272 -2.69 -7.37 29.05
N SER A 273 -3.14 -7.29 30.30
CA SER A 273 -4.35 -6.54 30.66
C SER A 273 -4.17 -5.04 30.36
N LEU A 274 -5.28 -4.32 30.16
CA LEU A 274 -5.25 -2.85 30.00
C LEU A 274 -4.59 -2.15 31.22
N GLU A 275 -4.64 -2.77 32.40
CA GLU A 275 -4.02 -2.26 33.62
C GLU A 275 -2.49 -2.43 33.59
N ASN A 276 -2.00 -3.60 33.19
CA ASN A 276 -0.58 -3.89 32.97
C ASN A 276 -0.01 -2.93 31.90
N GLN A 277 -0.72 -2.74 30.79
CA GLN A 277 -0.35 -1.80 29.73
C GLN A 277 -0.26 -0.36 30.25
N ARG A 278 -1.25 0.13 31.02
CA ARG A 278 -1.21 1.49 31.61
C ARG A 278 -0.03 1.67 32.54
N ALA A 279 0.24 0.68 33.39
CA ALA A 279 1.34 0.71 34.34
C ALA A 279 2.70 0.74 33.62
N TYR A 280 2.87 -0.06 32.55
CA TYR A 280 4.06 0.00 31.70
C TYR A 280 4.26 1.35 31.00
N ILE A 281 3.20 1.92 30.40
CA ILE A 281 3.28 3.25 29.77
C ILE A 281 3.64 4.31 30.82
N ARG A 282 3.07 4.22 32.03
CA ARG A 282 3.40 5.11 33.14
C ARG A 282 4.88 5.02 33.51
N GLY A 283 5.42 3.81 33.69
CA GLY A 283 6.84 3.59 33.98
C GLY A 283 7.77 4.23 32.95
N ILE A 284 7.51 4.02 31.64
CA ILE A 284 8.27 4.68 30.57
C ILE A 284 8.12 6.22 30.63
N ALA A 285 6.92 6.73 30.91
CA ALA A 285 6.68 8.17 30.98
C ALA A 285 7.29 8.81 32.25
N ASP A 286 7.48 8.05 33.33
CA ASP A 286 8.19 8.49 34.52
C ASP A 286 9.71 8.47 34.34
N ALA A 287 10.25 7.68 33.41
CA ALA A 287 11.60 7.86 32.83
C ALA A 287 11.60 8.97 31.75
N ASP A 288 11.60 8.60 30.47
CA ASP A 288 11.69 9.44 29.25
C ASP A 288 10.58 10.50 29.05
N GLY A 289 9.51 10.49 29.85
CA GLY A 289 8.38 11.41 29.66
C GLY A 289 8.63 12.82 30.17
N THR A 290 8.21 13.81 29.37
CA THR A 290 8.24 15.24 29.68
C THR A 290 6.83 15.82 29.59
N VAL A 291 6.52 16.79 30.45
CA VAL A 291 5.23 17.49 30.47
C VAL A 291 5.49 18.99 30.43
N THR A 292 5.09 19.63 29.33
CA THR A 292 5.20 21.08 29.11
C THR A 292 3.85 21.61 28.62
N ASN A 293 3.78 22.17 27.41
CA ASN A 293 2.52 22.46 26.71
C ASN A 293 1.93 21.21 26.04
N VAL A 294 2.69 20.11 26.03
CA VAL A 294 2.35 18.78 25.51
C VAL A 294 2.89 17.73 26.47
N ILE A 295 2.40 16.49 26.39
CA ILE A 295 3.09 15.33 26.97
C ILE A 295 3.96 14.72 25.86
N LYS A 296 5.25 14.49 26.11
CA LYS A 296 6.18 13.95 25.12
C LYS A 296 7.13 12.93 25.75
N ILE A 297 7.21 11.73 25.18
CA ILE A 297 8.14 10.66 25.58
C ILE A 297 9.17 10.49 24.47
N THR A 298 10.46 10.58 24.78
CA THR A 298 11.56 10.33 23.84
C THR A 298 11.97 8.87 23.79
N SER A 299 12.59 8.41 22.69
CA SER A 299 13.34 7.16 22.69
C SER A 299 14.29 7.09 21.49
N PHE A 300 15.48 6.51 21.67
CA PHE A 300 16.41 6.23 20.56
C PHE A 300 15.96 5.08 19.66
N SER A 301 14.94 4.31 20.08
CA SER A 301 14.34 3.24 19.30
C SER A 301 13.05 3.73 18.63
N GLU A 302 13.10 3.92 17.31
CA GLU A 302 11.90 4.16 16.48
C GLU A 302 10.87 3.02 16.62
N ASN A 303 11.37 1.80 16.89
CA ASN A 303 10.56 0.62 17.18
C ASN A 303 9.77 0.77 18.49
N MET A 304 10.41 1.25 19.56
CA MET A 304 9.73 1.56 20.82
C MET A 304 8.67 2.64 20.63
N LEU A 305 8.95 3.69 19.86
CA LEU A 305 7.97 4.75 19.57
C LEU A 305 6.74 4.23 18.81
N LYS A 306 6.92 3.30 17.87
CA LYS A 306 5.82 2.62 17.15
C LYS A 306 5.01 1.71 18.07
N ASP A 307 5.68 0.93 18.92
CA ASP A 307 5.04 0.03 19.86
C ASP A 307 4.29 0.82 20.99
N LEU A 308 4.82 1.97 21.42
CA LEU A 308 4.13 2.94 22.29
C LEU A 308 2.91 3.60 21.63
N ARG A 309 2.99 3.99 20.34
CA ARG A 309 1.83 4.54 19.59
C ARG A 309 0.68 3.55 19.56
N TYR A 310 1.00 2.27 19.38
CA TYR A 310 0.03 1.18 19.48
C TYR A 310 -0.55 1.05 20.89
N LEU A 311 0.28 1.02 21.95
CA LEU A 311 -0.20 0.92 23.33
C LEU A 311 -1.10 2.10 23.74
N PHE A 312 -0.81 3.32 23.29
CA PHE A 312 -1.70 4.48 23.50
C PHE A 312 -3.04 4.32 22.77
N SER A 313 -3.05 3.76 21.56
CA SER A 313 -4.29 3.51 20.79
C SER A 313 -5.26 2.57 21.52
N LEU A 314 -4.74 1.52 22.16
CA LEU A 314 -5.52 0.59 23.00
C LEU A 314 -6.17 1.28 24.22
N GLN A 315 -5.61 2.41 24.66
CA GLN A 315 -6.13 3.19 25.78
C GLN A 315 -7.01 4.37 25.35
N GLU A 316 -7.45 4.46 24.09
CA GLU A 316 -8.18 5.61 23.53
C GLU A 316 -7.38 6.93 23.59
N ILE A 317 -6.04 6.88 23.50
CA ILE A 317 -5.16 8.06 23.56
C ILE A 317 -4.53 8.30 22.17
N PRO A 318 -4.92 9.35 21.44
CA PRO A 318 -4.29 9.73 20.18
C PRO A 318 -2.86 10.22 20.41
N SER A 319 -1.91 9.77 19.58
CA SER A 319 -0.49 10.02 19.81
C SER A 319 0.27 10.10 18.48
N ASN A 320 1.09 11.14 18.33
CA ASN A 320 1.86 11.41 17.11
C ASN A 320 3.35 11.13 17.34
N ILE A 321 3.99 10.39 16.42
CA ILE A 321 5.46 10.28 16.39
C ILE A 321 6.01 11.50 15.63
N THR A 322 7.00 12.16 16.20
CA THR A 322 7.63 13.38 15.66
C THR A 322 9.03 13.10 15.11
N SER A 323 9.51 13.96 14.20
CA SER A 323 10.78 13.80 13.48
C SER A 323 12.04 13.89 14.35
N ASP A 324 11.89 14.21 15.63
CA ASP A 324 12.94 14.27 16.66
C ASP A 324 12.89 13.05 17.61
N ASN A 325 12.44 11.90 17.10
CA ASN A 325 12.34 10.61 17.79
C ASN A 325 11.64 10.70 19.16
N SER A 326 10.40 11.22 19.12
CA SER A 326 9.52 11.24 20.28
C SER A 326 8.08 10.94 19.93
N ILE A 327 7.30 10.52 20.92
CA ILE A 327 5.85 10.36 20.81
C ILE A 327 5.16 11.43 21.65
N CYS A 328 4.24 12.16 21.02
CA CYS A 328 3.71 13.43 21.52
C CYS A 328 2.18 13.42 21.59
N LEU A 329 1.65 13.77 22.77
CA LEU A 329 0.24 14.00 23.04
C LEU A 329 0.03 15.51 23.10
N ASN A 330 -0.37 16.09 21.96
CA ASN A 330 -0.53 17.54 21.78
C ASN A 330 -1.99 18.01 21.75
N SER A 331 -2.97 17.10 21.84
CA SER A 331 -4.39 17.45 21.87
C SER A 331 -4.97 17.40 23.29
N LYS A 332 -5.85 18.35 23.61
CA LYS A 332 -6.65 18.40 24.85
C LYS A 332 -7.31 17.05 25.17
N PHE A 333 -7.83 16.35 24.16
CA PHE A 333 -8.46 15.04 24.33
C PHE A 333 -7.44 13.97 24.76
N SER A 334 -6.28 13.91 24.10
CA SER A 334 -5.19 12.97 24.42
C SER A 334 -4.65 13.20 25.83
N ILE A 335 -4.44 14.48 26.19
CA ILE A 335 -3.91 14.89 27.51
C ILE A 335 -4.94 14.58 28.62
N ASN A 336 -6.23 14.83 28.38
CA ASN A 336 -7.31 14.44 29.29
C ASN A 336 -7.37 12.91 29.48
N LYS A 337 -7.38 12.14 28.39
CA LYS A 337 -7.42 10.67 28.42
C LYS A 337 -6.19 10.05 29.09
N TYR A 338 -5.02 10.65 28.89
CA TYR A 338 -3.80 10.28 29.58
C TYR A 338 -3.91 10.52 31.10
N GLY A 339 -4.40 11.69 31.53
CA GLY A 339 -4.63 12.00 32.94
C GLY A 339 -5.73 11.17 33.60
N GLU A 340 -6.75 10.77 32.83
CA GLU A 340 -7.84 9.87 33.27
C GLU A 340 -7.34 8.43 33.52
N LYS A 341 -6.48 7.90 32.63
CA LYS A 341 -6.20 6.45 32.56
C LYS A 341 -4.80 6.02 32.96
N ILE A 342 -3.80 6.90 32.86
CA ILE A 342 -2.38 6.55 33.02
C ILE A 342 -1.75 7.39 34.13
N GLY A 343 -1.71 8.72 33.94
CA GLY A 343 -1.05 9.66 34.84
C GLY A 343 0.49 9.52 34.85
N PHE A 344 1.09 9.97 35.94
CA PHE A 344 2.51 9.83 36.26
C PHE A 344 2.59 9.41 37.74
N SER A 345 3.48 8.49 38.09
CA SER A 345 3.79 8.18 39.50
C SER A 345 4.62 9.30 40.13
N LEU A 346 5.25 10.17 39.32
CA LEU A 346 6.08 11.29 39.80
C LEU A 346 5.28 12.55 40.10
N ASP A 347 5.29 13.00 41.36
CA ASP A 347 4.56 14.19 41.85
C ASP A 347 4.76 15.44 40.99
N TYR A 348 5.99 15.72 40.54
CA TYR A 348 6.27 16.91 39.74
C TYR A 348 5.75 16.80 38.29
N LYS A 349 5.83 15.61 37.66
CA LYS A 349 5.23 15.36 36.34
C LYS A 349 3.69 15.36 36.43
N ALA A 350 3.15 14.77 37.50
CA ALA A 350 1.72 14.78 37.80
C ALA A 350 1.18 16.20 38.07
N GLU A 351 1.90 17.03 38.81
CA GLU A 351 1.50 18.43 39.05
C GLU A 351 1.62 19.29 37.79
N ASN A 352 2.66 19.10 36.97
CA ASN A 352 2.73 19.73 35.65
C ASN A 352 1.58 19.28 34.74
N LEU A 353 1.16 18.01 34.79
CA LEU A 353 -0.03 17.52 34.09
C LEU A 353 -1.31 18.17 34.63
N ARG A 354 -1.49 18.31 35.95
CA ARG A 354 -2.63 19.04 36.54
C ARG A 354 -2.69 20.50 36.10
N ARG A 355 -1.53 21.16 35.92
CA ARG A 355 -1.44 22.55 35.40
C ARG A 355 -1.83 22.61 33.93
N LEU A 356 -1.32 21.70 33.11
CA LEU A 356 -1.64 21.59 31.69
C LEU A 356 -3.14 21.34 31.45
N LEU A 357 -3.74 20.43 32.23
CA LEU A 357 -5.19 20.13 32.18
C LEU A 357 -6.05 21.36 32.50
N LYS A 358 -5.61 22.25 33.41
CA LYS A 358 -6.33 23.50 33.75
C LYS A 358 -6.30 24.53 32.62
N GLN A 359 -5.18 24.65 31.90
CA GLN A 359 -5.02 25.62 30.80
C GLN A 359 -6.01 25.39 29.66
N TYR A 360 -6.33 24.13 29.33
CA TYR A 360 -7.21 23.77 28.23
C TYR A 360 -8.73 23.97 28.49
N SER A 361 -9.11 24.60 29.60
CA SER A 361 -10.51 24.60 30.08
C SER A 361 -11.53 25.25 29.14
N SER A 362 -11.16 26.20 28.26
CA SER A 362 -12.09 27.11 27.59
C SER A 362 -11.99 27.21 26.05
N PHE A 363 -12.04 26.09 25.31
CA PHE A 363 -12.45 26.09 23.89
C PHE A 363 -13.00 24.70 23.45
N GLU A 364 -13.82 24.68 22.39
CA GLU A 364 -14.39 23.47 21.76
C GLU A 364 -13.34 22.63 20.98
N PHE A 365 -13.73 21.42 20.55
CA PHE A 365 -12.83 20.35 20.14
C PHE A 365 -12.13 20.59 18.79
N ASN A 366 -10.80 20.42 18.75
CA ASN A 366 -10.12 20.01 17.51
C ASN A 366 -10.46 18.53 17.25
N HIS A 367 -10.91 18.26 16.03
CA HIS A 367 -11.75 17.12 15.71
C HIS A 367 -11.01 15.77 15.62
N GLN A 368 -11.28 14.88 16.57
CA GLN A 368 -11.42 13.45 16.29
C GLN A 368 -12.89 13.09 16.35
N ASP A 369 -13.44 12.60 15.24
CA ASP A 369 -14.88 12.42 15.09
C ASP A 369 -15.29 10.97 15.39
N LEU A 370 -16.00 10.81 16.51
CA LEU A 370 -16.54 9.52 17.00
C LEU A 370 -17.67 8.96 16.13
N MET A 371 -18.20 9.76 15.21
CA MET A 371 -19.22 9.43 14.23
C MET A 371 -18.87 10.21 12.95
N PRO A 372 -18.81 9.57 11.77
CA PRO A 372 -18.43 10.24 10.52
C PRO A 372 -19.56 11.09 9.90
N LEU A 373 -20.58 11.43 10.69
CA LEU A 373 -21.79 12.16 10.31
C LEU A 373 -21.60 13.67 10.52
N THR A 374 -21.59 14.46 9.45
CA THR A 374 -21.51 15.92 9.59
C THR A 374 -22.86 16.50 10.02
N SER A 375 -22.83 17.73 10.56
CA SER A 375 -24.06 18.52 10.77
C SER A 375 -24.85 18.77 9.47
N LEU A 376 -24.22 18.68 8.29
CA LEU A 376 -24.85 18.79 6.98
C LEU A 376 -25.58 17.50 6.58
N ASP A 377 -25.02 16.34 6.92
CA ASP A 377 -25.65 15.03 6.68
C ASP A 377 -26.87 14.84 7.60
N LEU A 378 -26.76 15.22 8.88
CA LEU A 378 -27.94 15.21 9.78
C LEU A 378 -29.03 16.19 9.30
N ARG A 379 -28.66 17.38 8.82
CA ARG A 379 -29.61 18.30 8.15
C ARG A 379 -30.26 17.64 6.93
N LYS A 380 -29.51 16.85 6.15
CA LYS A 380 -30.02 16.13 4.98
C LYS A 380 -31.01 15.02 5.39
N ILE A 381 -30.67 14.17 6.36
CA ILE A 381 -31.58 13.14 6.91
C ILE A 381 -32.87 13.78 7.41
N LEU A 382 -32.79 14.88 8.18
CA LEU A 382 -33.98 15.58 8.68
C LEU A 382 -34.80 16.20 7.53
N LYS A 383 -34.15 16.70 6.49
CA LYS A 383 -34.81 17.24 5.31
C LYS A 383 -35.53 16.14 4.51
N GLU A 384 -34.91 14.98 4.34
CA GLU A 384 -35.47 13.81 3.64
C GLU A 384 -36.56 13.13 4.48
N ALA A 385 -36.45 13.17 5.81
CA ALA A 385 -37.50 12.83 6.77
C ALA A 385 -38.65 13.85 6.84
N GLY A 386 -38.67 14.85 5.95
CA GLY A 386 -39.76 15.79 5.74
C GLY A 386 -39.71 17.07 6.57
N PHE A 387 -38.81 17.20 7.56
CA PHE A 387 -38.71 18.32 8.51
C PHE A 387 -38.15 19.62 7.86
N VAL A 388 -38.79 20.12 6.80
CA VAL A 388 -38.30 21.22 5.96
C VAL A 388 -39.10 22.51 6.17
N GLY A 389 -38.70 23.36 7.12
CA GLY A 389 -39.41 24.62 7.31
C GLY A 389 -38.73 25.66 8.19
N ARG A 390 -39.35 26.85 8.27
CA ARG A 390 -39.03 27.86 9.29
C ARG A 390 -39.66 27.45 10.62
N VAL A 391 -39.08 26.45 11.31
CA VAL A 391 -39.58 25.87 12.58
C VAL A 391 -39.39 26.81 13.80
N HIS A 392 -39.64 28.11 13.61
CA HIS A 392 -39.39 29.15 14.62
C HIS A 392 -40.66 29.60 15.35
N ASN A 393 -41.83 29.60 14.69
CA ASN A 393 -43.02 30.35 15.16
C ASN A 393 -44.26 29.50 15.51
N SER A 394 -44.22 28.17 15.43
CA SER A 394 -45.35 27.31 15.81
C SER A 394 -45.16 26.76 17.23
N PRO A 395 -45.98 27.15 18.23
CA PRO A 395 -45.81 26.71 19.62
C PRO A 395 -45.88 25.19 19.78
N ASN A 396 -46.82 24.55 19.08
CA ASN A 396 -47.09 23.11 19.21
C ASN A 396 -45.91 22.24 18.73
N LEU A 397 -45.03 22.78 17.88
CA LEU A 397 -43.85 22.06 17.36
C LEU A 397 -42.63 22.10 18.32
N LYS A 398 -42.58 23.03 19.28
CA LYS A 398 -41.54 23.02 20.33
C LYS A 398 -41.65 21.80 21.26
N ASN A 399 -42.84 21.23 21.39
CA ASN A 399 -43.09 20.02 22.18
C ASN A 399 -42.82 18.72 21.39
N LEU A 400 -42.43 18.83 20.11
CA LEU A 400 -42.27 17.69 19.18
C LEU A 400 -40.82 17.49 18.70
N LEU A 401 -39.93 18.45 18.95
CA LEU A 401 -38.49 18.38 18.61
C LEU A 401 -37.67 18.93 19.78
N PRO A 402 -36.83 18.12 20.45
CA PRO A 402 -36.04 18.60 21.58
C PRO A 402 -34.97 19.60 21.13
N MET A 403 -34.59 20.50 22.04
CA MET A 403 -33.67 21.61 21.77
C MET A 403 -32.31 21.16 21.20
N CYS A 404 -31.78 19.99 21.60
CA CYS A 404 -30.52 19.45 21.07
C CYS A 404 -30.56 19.23 19.55
N LEU A 405 -31.73 18.81 19.04
CA LEU A 405 -31.97 18.49 17.62
C LEU A 405 -32.03 19.79 16.78
N LEU A 406 -32.69 20.82 17.31
CA LEU A 406 -32.74 22.16 16.72
C LEU A 406 -31.37 22.87 16.76
N ASP A 407 -30.57 22.68 17.81
CA ASP A 407 -29.25 23.31 17.90
C ASP A 407 -28.19 22.61 17.04
N LEU A 408 -28.26 21.29 16.82
CA LEU A 408 -27.52 20.61 15.76
C LEU A 408 -27.89 21.17 14.38
N TYR A 409 -29.19 21.30 14.10
CA TYR A 409 -29.67 21.90 12.86
C TYR A 409 -29.19 23.35 12.70
N ARG A 410 -29.04 24.13 13.78
CA ARG A 410 -28.52 25.50 13.74
C ARG A 410 -27.01 25.58 13.50
N ARG A 411 -26.19 24.87 14.30
CA ARG A 411 -24.73 25.04 14.34
C ARG A 411 -24.07 24.90 12.96
N GLY A 412 -24.47 23.90 12.16
CA GLY A 412 -24.13 23.81 10.73
C GLY A 412 -22.64 23.68 10.39
N LYS A 413 -21.77 23.48 11.38
CA LYS A 413 -20.32 23.27 11.28
C LYS A 413 -19.94 22.22 12.33
N GLY A 414 -19.03 21.30 11.98
CA GLY A 414 -18.62 20.19 12.84
C GLY A 414 -19.50 18.94 12.71
N TYR A 415 -19.04 17.85 13.33
CA TYR A 415 -19.69 16.53 13.37
C TYR A 415 -20.52 16.36 14.65
N ALA A 416 -21.46 15.42 14.65
CA ALA A 416 -22.32 15.17 15.80
C ALA A 416 -21.70 14.19 16.81
N THR A 417 -22.04 14.34 18.09
CA THR A 417 -21.52 13.44 19.14
C THR A 417 -22.31 12.14 19.18
N ARG A 418 -21.65 11.02 19.55
CA ARG A 418 -22.29 9.72 19.72
C ARG A 418 -23.59 9.78 20.52
N LYS A 419 -23.61 10.55 21.62
CA LYS A 419 -24.80 10.77 22.47
C LYS A 419 -25.93 11.43 21.70
N THR A 420 -25.67 12.52 20.98
CA THR A 420 -26.72 13.21 20.21
C THR A 420 -27.23 12.42 19.01
N VAL A 421 -26.41 11.53 18.43
CA VAL A 421 -26.84 10.60 17.38
C VAL A 421 -27.73 9.48 17.97
N ILE A 422 -27.43 8.97 19.17
CA ILE A 422 -28.30 8.01 19.88
C ILE A 422 -29.65 8.66 20.21
N GLU A 423 -29.65 9.84 20.85
CA GLU A 423 -30.87 10.58 21.19
C GLU A 423 -31.76 10.86 19.96
N LEU A 424 -31.14 11.18 18.81
CA LEU A 424 -31.84 11.34 17.53
C LEU A 424 -32.47 10.02 17.04
N VAL A 425 -31.74 8.91 17.08
CA VAL A 425 -32.23 7.59 16.65
C VAL A 425 -33.36 7.09 17.55
N GLU A 426 -33.24 7.24 18.86
CA GLU A 426 -34.26 6.85 19.83
C GLU A 426 -35.54 7.67 19.64
N LEU A 427 -35.43 8.99 19.46
CA LEU A 427 -36.58 9.87 19.25
C LEU A 427 -37.27 9.66 17.89
N LEU A 428 -36.51 9.38 16.83
CA LEU A 428 -37.08 8.99 15.53
C LEU A 428 -37.86 7.67 15.65
N ASN A 429 -37.31 6.67 16.33
CA ASN A 429 -38.00 5.39 16.57
C ASN A 429 -39.26 5.56 17.44
N GLN A 430 -39.20 6.34 18.53
CA GLN A 430 -40.36 6.65 19.35
C GLN A 430 -41.46 7.33 18.51
N ARG A 431 -41.09 8.34 17.71
CA ARG A 431 -42.05 9.07 16.88
C ARG A 431 -42.66 8.16 15.81
N ILE A 432 -41.93 7.20 15.23
CA ILE A 432 -42.48 6.19 14.30
C ILE A 432 -43.60 5.36 14.96
N VAL A 433 -43.52 5.06 16.26
CA VAL A 433 -44.58 4.35 17.00
C VAL A 433 -45.81 5.24 17.22
N GLU A 434 -45.61 6.51 17.57
CA GLU A 434 -46.70 7.48 17.74
C GLU A 434 -47.45 7.75 16.43
N LEU A 435 -46.73 7.91 15.31
CA LEU A 435 -47.32 8.19 13.99
C LEU A 435 -48.18 7.04 13.43
N ARG A 436 -47.94 5.79 13.86
CA ARG A 436 -48.75 4.62 13.50
C ARG A 436 -50.12 4.56 14.19
N ASN A 437 -50.38 5.43 15.17
CA ASN A 437 -51.57 5.36 16.04
C ASN A 437 -52.48 6.60 15.96
N ILE A 438 -52.33 7.42 14.91
CA ILE A 438 -53.13 8.64 14.69
C ILE A 438 -54.61 8.29 14.46
N LYS A 439 -55.50 8.96 15.20
CA LYS A 439 -56.97 8.75 15.13
C LYS A 439 -57.80 10.04 15.04
N ASP A 440 -57.16 11.21 15.04
CA ASP A 440 -57.85 12.51 15.10
C ASP A 440 -57.35 13.50 14.03
N ASN A 441 -58.28 14.33 13.54
CA ASN A 441 -58.08 15.32 12.49
C ASN A 441 -57.07 16.42 12.88
N SER A 442 -56.97 16.80 14.17
CA SER A 442 -55.98 17.80 14.60
C SER A 442 -54.54 17.32 14.39
N GLN A 443 -54.31 16.01 14.55
CA GLN A 443 -53.01 15.36 14.36
C GLN A 443 -52.65 15.26 12.87
N LEU A 444 -53.62 14.94 12.01
CA LEU A 444 -53.45 14.95 10.54
C LEU A 444 -52.99 16.32 10.02
N TYR A 445 -53.58 17.42 10.50
CA TYR A 445 -53.20 18.78 10.08
C TYR A 445 -51.76 19.13 10.53
N ALA A 446 -51.39 18.77 11.77
CA ALA A 446 -50.04 18.97 12.28
C ALA A 446 -48.98 18.15 11.49
N LEU A 447 -49.27 16.90 11.14
CA LEU A 447 -48.40 16.08 10.29
C LEU A 447 -48.19 16.68 8.91
N ARG A 448 -49.26 17.18 8.28
CA ARG A 448 -49.17 17.72 6.93
C ARG A 448 -48.23 18.94 6.88
N GLN A 449 -48.29 19.82 7.88
CA GLN A 449 -47.33 20.93 7.99
C GLN A 449 -45.91 20.44 8.32
N LEU A 450 -45.76 19.40 9.16
CA LEU A 450 -44.47 18.80 9.47
C LEU A 450 -43.77 18.26 8.21
N LEU A 451 -44.51 17.60 7.32
CA LEU A 451 -44.02 16.90 6.12
C LEU A 451 -44.02 17.76 4.83
N SER A 452 -44.43 19.04 4.91
CA SER A 452 -44.39 20.00 3.80
C SER A 452 -45.17 19.60 2.53
N LEU A 453 -46.22 18.79 2.66
CA LEU A 453 -47.00 18.27 1.52
C LEU A 453 -47.83 19.37 0.84
N THR A 454 -47.69 19.50 -0.48
CA THR A 454 -48.39 20.50 -1.28
C THR A 454 -49.86 20.12 -1.53
N ARG A 455 -50.69 21.13 -1.85
CA ARG A 455 -52.11 20.92 -2.20
C ARG A 455 -52.30 20.05 -3.46
N GLN A 456 -51.35 20.10 -4.40
CA GLN A 456 -51.40 19.29 -5.63
C GLN A 456 -51.06 17.82 -5.37
N GLU A 457 -50.05 17.51 -4.56
CA GLU A 457 -49.73 16.12 -4.21
C GLU A 457 -50.89 15.43 -3.46
N ILE A 458 -51.54 16.17 -2.55
CA ILE A 458 -52.74 15.69 -1.85
C ILE A 458 -53.93 15.53 -2.81
N SER A 459 -54.12 16.49 -3.72
CA SER A 459 -55.16 16.42 -4.76
C SER A 459 -55.01 15.18 -5.65
N ILE A 460 -53.78 14.87 -6.07
CA ILE A 460 -53.46 13.66 -6.84
C ILE A 460 -53.73 12.39 -6.02
N ALA A 461 -53.24 12.33 -4.77
CA ALA A 461 -53.35 11.15 -3.91
C ALA A 461 -54.78 10.84 -3.42
N THR A 462 -55.66 11.84 -3.37
CA THR A 462 -57.04 11.69 -2.86
C THR A 462 -58.12 11.77 -3.95
N GLY A 463 -57.75 12.09 -5.20
CA GLY A 463 -58.70 12.36 -6.29
C GLY A 463 -59.51 13.66 -6.13
N LEU A 464 -59.28 14.43 -5.06
CA LEU A 464 -59.97 15.69 -4.80
C LEU A 464 -59.41 16.82 -5.68
N LYS A 465 -60.22 17.82 -6.03
CA LYS A 465 -59.71 19.04 -6.66
C LYS A 465 -58.90 19.86 -5.64
N VAL A 466 -57.86 20.56 -6.11
CA VAL A 466 -56.99 21.43 -5.28
C VAL A 466 -57.79 22.45 -4.44
N SER A 467 -58.92 22.94 -4.95
CA SER A 467 -59.84 23.83 -4.21
C SER A 467 -60.56 23.14 -3.03
N GLN A 468 -60.90 21.85 -3.16
CA GLN A 468 -61.48 21.05 -2.07
C GLN A 468 -60.41 20.77 -1.01
N VAL A 469 -59.16 20.49 -1.42
CA VAL A 469 -58.02 20.34 -0.50
C VAL A 469 -57.78 21.64 0.30
N GLN A 470 -57.96 22.80 -0.32
CA GLN A 470 -57.91 24.09 0.39
C GLN A 470 -59.09 24.28 1.36
N GLN A 471 -60.32 23.92 0.99
CA GLN A 471 -61.48 24.00 1.90
C GLN A 471 -61.31 23.11 3.15
N VAL A 472 -60.62 21.97 3.02
CA VAL A 472 -60.22 21.10 4.14
C VAL A 472 -59.23 21.79 5.09
N GLU A 473 -58.31 22.62 4.58
CA GLU A 473 -57.36 23.39 5.42
C GLU A 473 -58.00 24.56 6.17
N GLU A 474 -59.05 25.16 5.59
CA GLU A 474 -59.74 26.32 6.15
C GLU A 474 -60.79 25.93 7.22
N ASN A 475 -60.87 24.65 7.62
CA ASN A 475 -61.93 24.07 8.47
C ASN A 475 -63.35 24.31 7.94
N ARG A 476 -63.53 24.48 6.62
CA ARG A 476 -64.80 24.80 5.96
C ARG A 476 -65.46 23.56 5.35
N ILE A 477 -65.68 22.53 6.17
CA ILE A 477 -66.16 21.20 5.75
C ILE A 477 -67.17 20.63 6.74
N SER A 478 -68.08 19.79 6.22
CA SER A 478 -68.91 18.94 7.08
C SER A 478 -68.10 17.77 7.62
N GLU A 479 -68.44 17.38 8.85
CA GLU A 479 -67.77 16.31 9.62
C GLU A 479 -67.72 14.98 8.86
N GLN A 480 -68.81 14.64 8.15
CA GLN A 480 -68.91 13.46 7.28
C GLN A 480 -67.90 13.45 6.12
N PHE A 481 -67.48 14.62 5.61
CA PHE A 481 -66.50 14.71 4.52
C PHE A 481 -65.07 14.51 5.04
N ALA A 482 -64.77 15.05 6.24
CA ALA A 482 -63.51 14.79 6.93
C ALA A 482 -63.32 13.29 7.22
N ILE A 483 -64.36 12.62 7.76
CA ILE A 483 -64.36 11.17 8.06
C ILE A 483 -64.06 10.32 6.82
N LYS A 484 -64.51 10.72 5.62
CA LYS A 484 -64.20 10.00 4.37
C LYS A 484 -62.78 10.19 3.85
N ILE A 485 -62.16 11.35 4.10
CA ILE A 485 -60.84 11.70 3.53
C ILE A 485 -59.70 11.33 4.47
N ALA A 486 -59.91 11.40 5.79
CA ALA A 486 -58.88 11.08 6.79
C ALA A 486 -58.22 9.71 6.60
N PRO A 487 -58.93 8.60 6.26
CA PRO A 487 -58.29 7.31 5.99
C PRO A 487 -57.40 7.32 4.74
N ILE A 488 -57.81 8.01 3.67
CA ILE A 488 -57.06 8.07 2.42
C ILE A 488 -55.79 8.92 2.60
N LEU A 489 -55.92 10.06 3.30
CA LEU A 489 -54.77 10.87 3.72
C LEU A 489 -53.84 10.11 4.66
N ALA A 490 -54.38 9.32 5.60
CA ALA A 490 -53.58 8.49 6.50
C ALA A 490 -52.79 7.43 5.71
N VAL A 491 -53.42 6.71 4.76
CA VAL A 491 -52.72 5.73 3.91
C VAL A 491 -51.65 6.39 3.03
N PHE A 492 -51.96 7.48 2.31
CA PHE A 492 -50.96 8.15 1.47
C PHE A 492 -49.79 8.72 2.28
N MET A 493 -50.06 9.33 3.45
CA MET A 493 -49.00 9.75 4.35
C MET A 493 -48.25 8.56 4.94
N GLN A 494 -48.91 7.45 5.25
CA GLN A 494 -48.27 6.23 5.75
C GLN A 494 -47.38 5.56 4.70
N GLU A 495 -47.77 5.53 3.42
CA GLU A 495 -46.94 5.03 2.31
C GLU A 495 -45.74 5.93 2.06
N ARG A 496 -45.95 7.24 1.95
CA ARG A 496 -44.87 8.21 1.71
C ARG A 496 -43.91 8.29 2.90
N LEU A 497 -44.45 8.25 4.12
CA LEU A 497 -43.66 8.12 5.34
C LEU A 497 -42.99 6.74 5.40
N SER A 498 -43.59 5.65 4.90
CA SER A 498 -42.94 4.32 4.83
C SER A 498 -41.79 4.28 3.83
N SER A 499 -41.88 4.97 2.69
CA SER A 499 -40.76 5.15 1.75
C SER A 499 -39.61 5.93 2.40
N ILE A 500 -39.95 7.06 3.04
CA ILE A 500 -39.00 7.88 3.81
C ILE A 500 -38.38 7.09 4.96
N ILE A 501 -39.18 6.32 5.69
CA ILE A 501 -38.76 5.42 6.78
C ILE A 501 -37.93 4.28 6.23
N SER A 502 -38.18 3.73 5.05
CA SER A 502 -37.34 2.65 4.50
C SER A 502 -35.91 3.13 4.22
N GLN A 503 -35.77 4.30 3.58
CA GLN A 503 -34.47 4.95 3.40
C GLN A 503 -33.84 5.36 4.76
N THR A 504 -34.65 5.94 5.66
CA THR A 504 -34.18 6.40 6.97
C THR A 504 -33.85 5.24 7.92
N VAL A 505 -34.51 4.08 7.82
CA VAL A 505 -34.26 2.88 8.63
C VAL A 505 -33.06 2.10 8.11
N ASN A 506 -32.83 2.05 6.80
CA ASN A 506 -31.55 1.56 6.27
C ASN A 506 -30.39 2.42 6.80
N ASN A 507 -30.56 3.75 6.82
CA ASN A 507 -29.59 4.67 7.42
C ASN A 507 -29.50 4.54 8.95
N ILE A 508 -30.61 4.35 9.68
CA ILE A 508 -30.62 4.16 11.14
C ILE A 508 -29.98 2.82 11.51
N HIS A 509 -30.21 1.76 10.75
CA HIS A 509 -29.57 0.46 10.99
C HIS A 509 -28.06 0.54 10.73
N LEU A 510 -27.65 1.23 9.67
CA LEU A 510 -26.24 1.56 9.41
C LEU A 510 -25.62 2.38 10.56
N ILE A 511 -26.34 3.38 11.07
CA ILE A 511 -25.95 4.19 12.23
C ILE A 511 -25.89 3.35 13.52
N GLN A 512 -26.83 2.43 13.74
CA GLN A 512 -26.84 1.52 14.89
C GLN A 512 -25.66 0.54 14.84
N ASN A 513 -25.30 0.05 13.65
CA ASN A 513 -24.11 -0.79 13.46
C ASN A 513 -22.82 0.03 13.67
N LEU A 514 -22.71 1.24 13.11
CA LEU A 514 -21.64 2.20 13.43
C LEU A 514 -21.52 2.49 14.95
N LEU A 515 -22.66 2.63 15.65
CA LEU A 515 -22.73 2.85 17.09
C LEU A 515 -22.31 1.61 17.91
N ARG A 516 -22.41 0.40 17.36
CA ARG A 516 -21.87 -0.84 17.95
C ARG A 516 -20.36 -0.98 17.75
N LEU A 517 -19.85 -0.60 16.58
CA LEU A 517 -18.46 -0.84 16.15
C LEU A 517 -17.37 -0.02 16.88
N ASN A 518 -17.73 1.09 17.53
CA ASN A 518 -16.85 1.85 18.44
C ASN A 518 -15.52 2.34 17.79
N LEU A 519 -15.61 2.97 16.60
CA LEU A 519 -14.47 3.44 15.78
C LEU A 519 -14.36 4.98 15.78
N THR A 520 -13.14 5.55 15.79
CA THR A 520 -12.87 6.95 15.40
C THR A 520 -12.63 7.09 13.90
N TRP A 521 -12.71 8.30 13.31
CA TRP A 521 -12.61 8.49 11.85
C TRP A 521 -11.63 9.61 11.39
N GLU A 522 -10.89 9.39 10.27
CA GLU A 522 -9.72 10.18 9.80
C GLU A 522 -9.55 10.25 8.25
N ARG A 523 -8.66 11.10 7.70
CA ARG A 523 -8.67 11.57 6.26
C ARG A 523 -7.33 11.42 5.48
N ILE A 524 -7.36 11.02 4.19
CA ILE A 524 -6.29 10.35 3.34
C ILE A 524 -5.32 11.22 2.45
N VAL A 525 -4.28 10.61 1.79
CA VAL A 525 -3.34 11.18 0.75
C VAL A 525 -3.13 10.51 -0.67
N ASN A 526 -2.13 9.62 -0.98
CA ASN A 526 -1.53 9.43 -2.38
C ASN A 526 -0.96 7.99 -2.81
N ILE A 527 -0.85 7.66 -4.14
CA ILE A 527 -0.86 6.26 -4.75
C ILE A 527 -0.12 6.10 -6.18
N LYS A 528 0.43 4.91 -6.63
CA LYS A 528 1.15 4.62 -7.96
C LYS A 528 1.34 3.10 -8.43
N GLN A 529 1.46 2.70 -9.75
CA GLN A 529 1.68 1.26 -10.22
C GLN A 529 2.30 0.90 -11.65
N ARG A 530 2.42 -0.42 -12.07
CA ARG A 530 3.02 -1.05 -13.33
C ARG A 530 2.54 -2.53 -13.60
N ASP A 531 2.74 -3.13 -14.81
CA ASP A 531 1.83 -4.09 -15.53
C ASP A 531 2.41 -5.09 -16.65
N GLY A 532 1.79 -6.29 -16.91
CA GLY A 532 1.99 -7.24 -18.09
C GLY A 532 1.26 -8.66 -18.12
N LEU A 533 0.74 -9.23 -19.25
CA LEU A 533 -0.10 -10.50 -19.36
C LEU A 533 -0.21 -11.28 -20.73
N ILE A 534 -1.38 -11.22 -21.42
CA ILE A 534 -1.97 -12.02 -22.55
C ILE A 534 -2.71 -13.39 -22.34
N PRO A 535 -2.11 -14.56 -22.06
CA PRO A 535 -2.74 -15.88 -22.32
C PRO A 535 -4.11 -16.15 -21.66
N TYR A 536 -4.42 -15.44 -20.56
CA TYR A 536 -5.70 -15.50 -19.86
C TYR A 536 -6.90 -15.13 -20.75
N LEU A 537 -6.72 -14.36 -21.82
CA LEU A 537 -7.80 -14.02 -22.77
C LEU A 537 -8.41 -15.29 -23.39
N TYR A 538 -7.56 -16.22 -23.83
CA TYR A 538 -7.98 -17.50 -24.41
C TYR A 538 -8.64 -18.41 -23.36
N LYS A 539 -8.09 -18.44 -22.14
CA LYS A 539 -8.72 -19.11 -20.98
C LYS A 539 -10.14 -18.59 -20.70
N MET A 540 -10.37 -17.28 -20.86
CA MET A 540 -11.68 -16.65 -20.70
C MET A 540 -12.61 -16.82 -21.91
N GLY A 541 -12.17 -17.51 -22.96
CA GLY A 541 -13.00 -17.90 -24.10
C GLY A 541 -12.76 -17.10 -25.39
N TYR A 542 -11.78 -16.19 -25.43
CA TYR A 542 -11.41 -15.50 -26.68
C TYR A 542 -10.94 -16.49 -27.76
N LYS A 543 -11.36 -16.25 -29.01
CA LYS A 543 -11.07 -17.09 -30.19
C LYS A 543 -10.72 -16.27 -31.45
N GLY A 544 -10.57 -14.96 -31.32
CA GLY A 544 -10.15 -14.10 -32.43
C GLY A 544 -8.63 -14.15 -32.65
N PRO A 545 -8.13 -13.54 -33.73
CA PRO A 545 -6.71 -13.45 -34.02
C PRO A 545 -5.96 -12.55 -33.03
N LEU A 546 -4.70 -12.89 -32.80
CA LEU A 546 -3.73 -12.11 -32.03
C LEU A 546 -2.57 -11.73 -32.96
N TYR A 547 -2.41 -10.44 -33.25
CA TYR A 547 -1.41 -9.90 -34.17
C TYR A 547 -0.17 -9.35 -33.45
N LEU A 548 1.01 -9.73 -33.91
CA LEU A 548 2.32 -9.30 -33.39
C LEU A 548 3.44 -9.74 -34.34
N THR A 549 4.68 -9.36 -34.06
CA THR A 549 5.86 -9.87 -34.79
C THR A 549 6.21 -11.30 -34.38
N ALA A 550 6.85 -12.06 -35.29
CA ALA A 550 7.27 -13.44 -35.03
C ALA A 550 8.19 -13.62 -33.79
N PRO A 551 9.18 -12.74 -33.51
CA PRO A 551 9.99 -12.87 -32.31
C PRO A 551 9.19 -12.62 -31.02
N THR A 552 8.24 -11.67 -31.06
CA THR A 552 7.40 -11.35 -29.91
C THR A 552 6.50 -12.54 -29.53
N ARG A 553 6.08 -13.39 -30.48
CA ARG A 553 5.32 -14.63 -30.22
C ARG A 553 6.14 -15.58 -29.36
N ASP A 554 7.38 -15.86 -29.78
CA ASP A 554 8.22 -16.86 -29.12
C ASP A 554 8.70 -16.37 -27.75
N VAL A 555 9.02 -15.08 -27.64
CA VAL A 555 9.30 -14.41 -26.36
C VAL A 555 8.08 -14.44 -25.43
N ALA A 556 6.88 -14.09 -25.90
CA ALA A 556 5.67 -14.09 -25.08
C ALA A 556 5.28 -15.50 -24.63
N ALA A 557 5.43 -16.51 -25.50
CA ALA A 557 5.20 -17.91 -25.15
C ALA A 557 6.21 -18.40 -24.10
N LEU A 558 7.50 -18.08 -24.26
CA LEU A 558 8.55 -18.45 -23.29
C LEU A 558 8.33 -17.80 -21.92
N LEU A 559 8.06 -16.48 -21.88
CA LEU A 559 7.77 -15.76 -20.63
C LEU A 559 6.48 -16.26 -19.96
N ALA A 560 5.47 -16.66 -20.73
CA ALA A 560 4.25 -17.25 -20.20
C ALA A 560 4.48 -18.66 -19.63
N LEU A 561 5.39 -19.44 -20.19
CA LEU A 561 5.79 -20.76 -19.67
C LEU A 561 6.62 -20.62 -18.38
N ASP A 562 7.59 -19.70 -18.33
CA ASP A 562 8.36 -19.40 -17.11
C ASP A 562 7.42 -18.91 -15.99
N PHE A 563 6.47 -18.02 -16.29
CA PHE A 563 5.45 -17.59 -15.32
C PHE A 563 4.66 -18.76 -14.71
N ILE A 564 4.31 -19.77 -15.51
CA ILE A 564 3.67 -21.01 -15.03
C ILE A 564 4.63 -21.83 -14.17
N GLU A 565 5.88 -22.01 -14.61
CA GLU A 565 6.87 -22.83 -13.90
C GLU A 565 7.27 -22.20 -12.55
N VAL A 566 7.44 -20.88 -12.50
CA VAL A 566 7.69 -20.11 -11.27
C VAL A 566 6.51 -20.22 -10.31
N ALA A 567 5.27 -20.10 -10.79
CA ALA A 567 4.09 -20.28 -9.95
C ALA A 567 4.04 -21.69 -9.33
N TYR A 568 4.27 -22.74 -10.13
CA TYR A 568 4.34 -24.12 -9.62
C TYR A 568 5.49 -24.35 -8.63
N LYS A 569 6.69 -23.77 -8.89
CA LYS A 569 7.82 -23.80 -7.94
C LYS A 569 7.51 -23.08 -6.61
N GLN A 570 6.61 -22.11 -6.63
CA GLN A 570 6.11 -21.40 -5.45
C GLN A 570 4.86 -22.05 -4.83
N ALA A 571 4.45 -23.24 -5.30
CA ALA A 571 3.22 -23.95 -4.91
C ALA A 571 1.91 -23.17 -5.14
N VAL A 572 1.93 -22.13 -5.97
CA VAL A 572 0.76 -21.31 -6.33
C VAL A 572 0.12 -21.83 -7.62
N SER A 573 -1.21 -21.84 -7.68
CA SER A 573 -1.92 -22.18 -8.92
C SER A 573 -1.78 -21.04 -9.95
N PRO A 574 -1.22 -21.28 -11.14
CA PRO A 574 -1.02 -20.24 -12.15
C PRO A 574 -2.36 -19.74 -12.72
N LEU A 575 -2.40 -18.47 -13.12
CA LEU A 575 -3.60 -17.83 -13.66
C LEU A 575 -4.11 -18.48 -14.96
N PHE A 576 -3.24 -19.14 -15.71
CA PHE A 576 -3.52 -19.88 -16.94
C PHE A 576 -2.58 -21.09 -17.04
N LYS A 577 -2.92 -22.06 -17.90
CA LYS A 577 -2.18 -23.31 -18.11
C LYS A 577 -1.40 -23.27 -19.43
N SER A 578 -0.51 -24.24 -19.62
CA SER A 578 0.22 -24.44 -20.89
C SER A 578 -0.71 -24.70 -22.08
N ASP A 579 -1.91 -25.24 -21.83
CA ASP A 579 -2.96 -25.37 -22.85
C ASP A 579 -3.50 -24.01 -23.31
N ASP A 580 -3.70 -23.05 -22.39
CA ASP A 580 -4.15 -21.68 -22.72
C ASP A 580 -3.08 -20.94 -23.56
N ILE A 581 -1.79 -21.18 -23.28
CA ILE A 581 -0.67 -20.70 -24.09
C ILE A 581 -0.68 -21.35 -25.48
N ARG A 582 -1.02 -22.65 -25.58
CA ARG A 582 -1.12 -23.33 -26.88
C ARG A 582 -2.27 -22.77 -27.72
N GLU A 583 -3.41 -22.44 -27.12
CA GLU A 583 -4.48 -21.73 -27.82
C GLU A 583 -4.06 -20.31 -28.23
N MET A 584 -3.35 -19.55 -27.38
CA MET A 584 -2.77 -18.26 -27.76
C MET A 584 -1.87 -18.37 -28.99
N VAL A 585 -0.97 -19.36 -29.04
CA VAL A 585 -0.06 -19.56 -30.17
C VAL A 585 -0.81 -19.99 -31.44
N LYS A 586 -1.83 -20.85 -31.34
CA LYS A 586 -2.68 -21.25 -32.50
C LYS A 586 -3.40 -20.08 -33.17
N HIS A 587 -3.84 -19.09 -32.39
CA HIS A 587 -4.54 -17.90 -32.89
C HIS A 587 -3.59 -16.72 -33.15
N THR A 588 -2.28 -16.91 -32.99
CA THR A 588 -1.29 -15.87 -33.31
C THR A 588 -1.09 -15.78 -34.83
N ILE A 589 -1.29 -14.58 -35.38
CA ILE A 589 -0.91 -14.21 -36.74
C ILE A 589 0.34 -13.35 -36.63
N CYS A 590 1.47 -13.86 -37.13
CA CYS A 590 2.72 -13.12 -37.16
C CYS A 590 2.77 -12.20 -38.37
N LEU A 591 3.11 -10.93 -38.16
CA LEU A 591 3.29 -9.92 -39.20
C LEU A 591 4.73 -9.38 -39.20
N ASP A 592 5.24 -9.06 -40.38
CA ASP A 592 6.56 -8.43 -40.54
C ASP A 592 6.50 -6.90 -40.49
N PHE A 593 7.65 -6.25 -40.26
CA PHE A 593 7.71 -4.79 -40.25
C PHE A 593 7.43 -4.20 -41.64
N GLY A 594 6.49 -3.25 -41.71
CA GLY A 594 6.04 -2.63 -42.95
C GLY A 594 4.91 -3.39 -43.68
N GLU A 595 4.48 -4.56 -43.18
CA GLU A 595 3.37 -5.31 -43.75
C GLU A 595 2.02 -4.61 -43.50
N VAL A 596 1.22 -4.43 -44.55
CA VAL A 596 -0.11 -3.80 -44.46
C VAL A 596 -1.18 -4.88 -44.41
N THR A 597 -1.75 -5.11 -43.23
CA THR A 597 -2.72 -6.19 -42.97
C THR A 597 -4.11 -5.63 -42.70
N ASP A 598 -5.12 -6.06 -43.45
CA ASP A 598 -6.54 -5.84 -43.13
C ASP A 598 -6.95 -6.73 -41.95
N ILE A 599 -7.32 -6.13 -40.81
CA ILE A 599 -7.74 -6.85 -39.59
C ILE A 599 -9.25 -6.80 -39.35
N THR A 600 -9.94 -5.82 -39.95
CA THR A 600 -11.40 -5.74 -40.06
C THR A 600 -11.75 -5.27 -41.48
N LYS A 601 -13.05 -5.12 -41.77
CA LYS A 601 -13.52 -4.54 -43.05
C LYS A 601 -13.15 -3.06 -43.25
N ASP A 602 -12.72 -2.38 -42.18
CA ASP A 602 -12.48 -0.94 -42.16
C ASP A 602 -11.17 -0.55 -41.44
N MET A 603 -10.35 -1.50 -40.99
CA MET A 603 -9.13 -1.22 -40.23
C MET A 603 -7.96 -2.04 -40.78
N ARG A 604 -6.90 -1.33 -41.18
CA ARG A 604 -5.60 -1.90 -41.54
C ARG A 604 -4.56 -1.55 -40.49
N ILE A 605 -3.66 -2.48 -40.21
CA ILE A 605 -2.50 -2.25 -39.35
C ILE A 605 -1.20 -2.45 -40.10
N THR A 606 -0.16 -1.79 -39.60
CA THR A 606 1.22 -1.99 -40.01
C THR A 606 2.12 -1.88 -38.78
N LEU A 607 2.94 -2.90 -38.57
CA LEU A 607 3.93 -2.90 -37.50
C LEU A 607 5.20 -2.21 -37.97
N TYR A 608 5.78 -1.35 -37.13
CA TYR A 608 7.05 -0.69 -37.37
C TYR A 608 7.98 -0.93 -36.18
N ASN A 609 9.30 -0.94 -36.38
CA ASN A 609 10.25 -1.17 -35.29
C ASN A 609 10.15 -0.08 -34.20
N ALA A 610 10.03 -0.49 -32.94
CA ALA A 610 10.08 0.39 -31.76
C ALA A 610 11.48 0.48 -31.12
N GLY A 611 12.42 -0.39 -31.50
CA GLY A 611 13.81 -0.37 -31.02
C GLY A 611 14.02 -0.72 -29.54
N HIS A 612 12.97 -1.15 -28.82
CA HIS A 612 12.99 -1.38 -27.37
C HIS A 612 13.51 -2.78 -26.99
N VAL A 613 12.89 -3.82 -27.54
CA VAL A 613 13.31 -5.23 -27.42
C VAL A 613 13.14 -5.95 -28.77
N LEU A 614 13.70 -7.15 -28.93
CA LEU A 614 13.53 -7.95 -30.16
C LEU A 614 12.05 -8.10 -30.53
N GLY A 615 11.73 -7.76 -31.79
CA GLY A 615 10.36 -7.80 -32.30
C GLY A 615 9.45 -6.66 -31.82
N SER A 616 9.90 -5.78 -30.90
CA SER A 616 9.06 -4.70 -30.37
C SER A 616 8.53 -3.79 -31.48
N SER A 617 7.21 -3.56 -31.47
CA SER A 617 6.50 -2.90 -32.57
C SER A 617 5.69 -1.69 -32.15
N GLU A 618 5.90 -0.59 -32.85
CA GLU A 618 4.93 0.49 -32.93
C GLU A 618 3.80 0.06 -33.88
N VAL A 619 2.56 0.27 -33.47
CA VAL A 619 1.36 -0.15 -34.20
C VAL A 619 0.77 1.06 -34.92
N HIS A 620 1.01 1.16 -36.23
CA HIS A 620 0.29 2.10 -37.10
C HIS A 620 -1.05 1.48 -37.51
N ILE A 621 -2.08 2.32 -37.55
CA ILE A 621 -3.47 1.91 -37.77
C ILE A 621 -4.13 2.91 -38.71
N ASN A 622 -4.62 2.42 -39.84
CA ASN A 622 -5.38 3.17 -40.84
C ASN A 622 -6.86 2.79 -40.72
N ILE A 623 -7.70 3.74 -40.30
CA ILE A 623 -9.12 3.54 -40.03
C ILE A 623 -9.94 4.12 -41.20
N GLY A 624 -10.86 3.32 -41.73
CA GLY A 624 -11.54 3.52 -43.00
C GLY A 624 -10.58 3.54 -44.18
N ASN A 625 -10.97 4.25 -45.24
CA ASN A 625 -10.06 4.60 -46.34
C ASN A 625 -9.27 5.88 -45.98
N GLY A 626 -8.44 5.82 -44.94
CA GLY A 626 -7.72 6.99 -44.43
C GLY A 626 -8.64 8.04 -43.79
N LEU A 627 -9.74 7.61 -43.16
CA LEU A 627 -10.65 8.50 -42.44
C LEU A 627 -9.95 9.11 -41.21
N HIS A 628 -9.15 8.29 -40.50
CA HIS A 628 -8.29 8.69 -39.39
C HIS A 628 -7.10 7.73 -39.31
N ASN A 629 -5.90 8.22 -38.97
CA ASN A 629 -4.72 7.39 -38.80
C ASN A 629 -4.16 7.54 -37.38
N PHE A 630 -3.82 6.43 -36.75
CA PHE A 630 -3.39 6.35 -35.36
C PHE A 630 -2.06 5.59 -35.27
N VAL A 631 -1.19 5.99 -34.34
CA VAL A 631 0.05 5.27 -34.00
C VAL A 631 0.06 5.03 -32.49
N TYR A 632 0.34 3.81 -32.04
CA TYR A 632 0.73 3.52 -30.67
C TYR A 632 2.17 3.02 -30.64
N THR A 633 3.07 3.70 -29.92
CA THR A 633 4.50 3.35 -29.89
C THR A 633 4.80 2.04 -29.15
N GLY A 634 3.95 1.63 -28.22
CA GLY A 634 4.40 0.74 -27.14
C GLY A 634 5.50 1.41 -26.31
N ASP A 635 6.35 0.59 -25.70
CA ASP A 635 7.59 1.02 -25.05
C ASP A 635 8.66 1.12 -26.17
N MET A 636 9.46 2.19 -26.20
CA MET A 636 10.21 2.59 -27.42
C MET A 636 11.61 3.16 -27.16
N LYS A 637 12.52 3.03 -28.14
CA LYS A 637 13.88 3.59 -28.14
C LYS A 637 14.24 4.26 -29.46
N TYR A 638 14.26 5.59 -29.46
CA TYR A 638 14.59 6.43 -30.63
C TYR A 638 16.10 6.72 -30.82
N LEU A 639 16.97 5.97 -30.14
CA LEU A 639 18.41 5.93 -30.42
C LEU A 639 18.81 4.51 -30.82
N LYS A 640 19.71 4.40 -31.81
CA LYS A 640 20.30 3.12 -32.21
C LYS A 640 21.05 2.51 -31.02
N THR A 641 20.80 1.24 -30.75
CA THR A 641 21.51 0.47 -29.73
C THR A 641 22.49 -0.50 -30.40
N ARG A 642 23.07 -1.46 -29.67
CA ARG A 642 23.85 -2.54 -30.32
C ARG A 642 22.92 -3.57 -30.93
N LEU A 643 21.92 -3.98 -30.17
CA LEU A 643 20.96 -5.01 -30.53
C LEU A 643 20.00 -4.57 -31.64
N LEU A 644 19.54 -3.31 -31.61
CA LEU A 644 18.41 -2.83 -32.42
C LEU A 644 18.71 -1.51 -33.14
N ASP A 645 18.15 -1.37 -34.33
CA ASP A 645 18.01 -0.07 -35.01
C ASP A 645 16.88 0.76 -34.33
N PRO A 646 16.85 2.10 -34.46
CA PRO A 646 15.98 2.96 -33.66
C PRO A 646 14.50 2.88 -34.05
N ALA A 647 13.64 3.34 -33.12
CA ALA A 647 12.21 3.54 -33.34
C ALA A 647 11.89 4.34 -34.62
N VAL A 648 10.91 3.89 -35.39
CA VAL A 648 10.45 4.57 -36.61
C VAL A 648 9.60 5.78 -36.26
N ASN A 649 9.80 6.92 -36.93
CA ASN A 649 8.91 8.08 -36.80
C ASN A 649 8.46 8.68 -38.14
N TYR A 650 8.60 7.90 -39.22
CA TYR A 650 8.04 8.23 -40.53
C TYR A 650 6.89 7.26 -40.85
N PHE A 651 5.72 7.81 -41.16
CA PHE A 651 4.52 7.04 -41.50
C PHE A 651 3.82 7.65 -42.71
N PRO A 652 3.03 6.87 -43.48
CA PRO A 652 2.25 7.41 -44.60
C PRO A 652 1.29 8.53 -44.18
N ARG A 653 0.65 8.39 -43.01
CA ARG A 653 -0.20 9.42 -42.40
C ARG A 653 -0.44 9.17 -40.91
N VAL A 654 -0.49 10.23 -40.11
CA VAL A 654 -0.83 10.20 -38.67
C VAL A 654 -1.74 11.37 -38.34
N GLU A 655 -2.91 11.10 -37.75
CA GLU A 655 -3.77 12.10 -37.10
C GLU A 655 -3.55 12.11 -35.58
N THR A 656 -3.30 10.95 -34.96
CA THR A 656 -3.14 10.82 -33.50
C THR A 656 -1.99 9.88 -33.15
N LEU A 657 -1.19 10.28 -32.15
CA LEU A 657 -0.13 9.47 -31.57
C LEU A 657 -0.50 9.09 -30.12
N LEU A 658 -0.24 7.86 -29.71
CA LEU A 658 -0.23 7.38 -28.33
C LEU A 658 1.20 6.95 -27.97
N ILE A 659 1.83 7.62 -27.00
CA ILE A 659 3.26 7.46 -26.68
C ILE A 659 3.52 7.20 -25.19
N GLU A 660 4.52 6.39 -24.89
CA GLU A 660 5.00 6.12 -23.51
C GLU A 660 5.66 7.35 -22.85
N SER A 661 5.90 7.26 -21.54
CA SER A 661 6.49 8.34 -20.75
C SER A 661 7.25 7.88 -19.51
N THR A 662 7.89 6.70 -19.58
CA THR A 662 8.72 6.11 -18.51
C THR A 662 9.78 7.10 -18.02
N TYR A 663 10.35 7.85 -18.97
CA TYR A 663 11.33 8.93 -18.76
C TYR A 663 10.76 10.30 -19.17
N GLY A 664 9.48 10.53 -18.85
CA GLY A 664 8.71 11.74 -19.20
C GLY A 664 8.94 13.00 -18.33
N SER A 665 9.82 12.98 -17.33
CA SER A 665 10.21 14.19 -16.57
C SER A 665 11.27 15.00 -17.31
N LYS A 666 11.30 16.34 -17.12
CA LYS A 666 12.45 17.18 -17.49
C LYS A 666 13.79 16.69 -16.92
N ASN A 667 13.78 16.03 -15.77
CA ASN A 667 14.99 15.53 -15.11
C ASN A 667 15.42 14.14 -15.62
N ASP A 668 14.60 13.47 -16.43
CA ASP A 668 14.86 12.11 -16.95
C ASP A 668 15.81 12.12 -18.17
N VAL A 669 16.86 12.94 -18.15
CA VAL A 669 17.89 12.97 -19.20
C VAL A 669 18.92 11.89 -18.91
N LEU A 670 19.02 10.90 -19.79
CA LEU A 670 19.98 9.80 -19.67
C LEU A 670 21.38 10.22 -20.16
N PRO A 671 22.47 9.70 -19.56
CA PRO A 671 23.83 9.89 -20.07
C PRO A 671 24.02 9.35 -21.50
N PRO A 672 24.98 9.86 -22.28
CA PRO A 672 25.33 9.28 -23.58
C PRO A 672 25.77 7.82 -23.42
N ARG A 673 25.25 6.95 -24.31
CA ARG A 673 25.53 5.52 -24.27
C ARG A 673 27.03 5.20 -24.28
N GLN A 674 27.81 5.89 -25.12
CA GLN A 674 29.25 5.64 -25.25
C GLN A 674 30.00 5.88 -23.93
N ASP A 675 29.57 6.86 -23.13
CA ASP A 675 30.20 7.17 -21.84
C ASP A 675 29.88 6.09 -20.80
N ALA A 676 28.65 5.56 -20.81
CA ALA A 676 28.25 4.44 -19.97
C ALA A 676 29.03 3.15 -20.33
N GLU A 677 29.16 2.83 -21.62
CA GLU A 677 29.97 1.69 -22.09
C GLU A 677 31.46 1.84 -21.78
N ASN A 678 32.02 3.05 -21.97
CA ASN A 678 33.42 3.32 -21.63
C ASN A 678 33.67 3.12 -20.13
N LYS A 679 32.78 3.65 -19.28
CA LYS A 679 32.85 3.46 -17.82
C LYS A 679 32.68 1.98 -17.45
N PHE A 680 31.78 1.24 -18.09
CA PHE A 680 31.65 -0.21 -17.88
C PHE A 680 32.98 -0.93 -18.18
N ILE A 681 33.60 -0.65 -19.34
CA ILE A 681 34.85 -1.30 -19.76
C ILE A 681 36.00 -0.96 -18.81
N GLU A 682 36.10 0.28 -18.32
CA GLU A 682 37.08 0.70 -17.31
C GLU A 682 36.92 -0.09 -16.00
N LEU A 683 35.70 -0.09 -15.45
CA LEU A 683 35.34 -0.81 -14.23
C LEU A 683 35.61 -2.31 -14.36
N ALA A 684 35.14 -2.92 -15.44
CA ALA A 684 35.27 -4.34 -15.70
C ALA A 684 36.74 -4.76 -15.86
N ARG A 685 37.57 -3.96 -16.58
CA ARG A 685 39.01 -4.22 -16.69
C ARG A 685 39.67 -4.19 -15.32
N ALA A 686 39.46 -3.13 -14.55
CA ALA A 686 40.03 -2.97 -13.21
C ALA A 686 39.58 -4.07 -12.23
N THR A 687 38.36 -4.62 -12.40
CA THR A 687 37.86 -5.77 -11.65
C THR A 687 38.52 -7.09 -12.06
N ILE A 688 38.73 -7.32 -13.36
CA ILE A 688 39.39 -8.54 -13.86
C ILE A 688 40.88 -8.55 -13.46
N GLU A 689 41.57 -7.40 -13.56
CA GLU A 689 42.98 -7.26 -13.19
C GLU A 689 43.24 -7.55 -11.71
N ARG A 690 42.34 -7.09 -10.80
CA ARG A 690 42.37 -7.45 -9.36
C ARG A 690 41.81 -8.85 -9.05
N LYS A 691 41.63 -9.70 -10.07
CA LYS A 691 41.11 -11.07 -10.01
C LYS A 691 39.71 -11.20 -9.38
N GLY A 692 38.88 -10.17 -9.52
CA GLY A 692 37.48 -10.19 -9.10
C GLY A 692 36.53 -10.82 -10.12
N LYS A 693 35.29 -11.03 -9.70
CA LYS A 693 34.15 -11.40 -10.55
C LYS A 693 33.19 -10.20 -10.71
N ILE A 694 32.53 -10.11 -11.86
CA ILE A 694 31.59 -9.04 -12.20
C ILE A 694 30.19 -9.64 -12.33
N LEU A 695 29.21 -9.07 -11.63
CA LEU A 695 27.81 -9.46 -11.70
C LEU A 695 26.97 -8.37 -12.38
N LEU A 696 26.28 -8.74 -13.45
CA LEU A 696 25.26 -7.97 -14.15
C LEU A 696 23.89 -8.62 -13.86
N PRO A 697 23.14 -8.14 -12.85
CA PRO A 697 21.79 -8.59 -12.60
C PRO A 697 20.87 -7.99 -13.66
N GLU A 698 20.29 -8.81 -14.54
CA GLU A 698 19.52 -8.31 -15.68
C GLU A 698 18.10 -8.87 -15.80
N LEU A 699 17.25 -8.14 -16.53
CA LEU A 699 16.00 -8.67 -17.06
C LEU A 699 16.33 -9.59 -18.24
N GLY A 700 15.69 -10.76 -18.33
CA GLY A 700 16.08 -11.79 -19.32
C GLY A 700 15.96 -11.37 -20.78
N LEU A 701 15.18 -10.31 -21.05
CA LEU A 701 14.93 -9.72 -22.36
C LEU A 701 15.42 -8.26 -22.40
N GLY A 702 16.02 -7.86 -23.52
CA GLY A 702 16.45 -6.49 -23.80
C GLY A 702 17.82 -6.19 -23.22
N HIS A 703 17.86 -5.77 -21.95
CA HIS A 703 19.09 -5.31 -21.31
C HIS A 703 20.15 -6.42 -21.23
N ALA A 704 19.76 -7.67 -20.93
CA ALA A 704 20.71 -8.80 -20.94
C ALA A 704 21.40 -9.01 -22.29
N GLN A 705 20.69 -8.82 -23.41
CA GLN A 705 21.27 -8.97 -24.75
C GLN A 705 22.18 -7.78 -25.12
N GLU A 706 21.83 -6.57 -24.70
CA GLU A 706 22.68 -5.39 -24.80
C GLU A 706 23.99 -5.54 -24.01
N ALA A 707 23.92 -6.08 -22.79
CA ALA A 707 25.08 -6.40 -21.97
C ALA A 707 25.96 -7.49 -22.61
N VAL A 708 25.36 -8.59 -23.11
CA VAL A 708 26.08 -9.66 -23.83
C VAL A 708 26.86 -9.11 -25.03
N LEU A 709 26.22 -8.30 -25.89
CA LEU A 709 26.88 -7.71 -27.06
C LEU A 709 27.99 -6.71 -26.67
N SER A 710 27.78 -5.92 -25.61
CA SER A 710 28.76 -4.94 -25.13
C SER A 710 30.00 -5.62 -24.54
N VAL A 711 29.82 -6.72 -23.81
CA VAL A 711 30.92 -7.53 -23.26
C VAL A 711 31.67 -8.29 -24.37
N GLU A 712 30.95 -8.93 -25.29
CA GLU A 712 31.55 -9.67 -26.42
C GLU A 712 32.46 -8.77 -27.23
N GLU A 713 31.97 -7.62 -27.70
CA GLU A 713 32.76 -6.70 -28.52
C GLU A 713 33.95 -6.15 -27.74
N ALA A 714 33.78 -5.83 -26.45
CA ALA A 714 34.88 -5.34 -25.64
C ALA A 714 35.99 -6.39 -25.47
N VAL A 715 35.68 -7.68 -25.34
CA VAL A 715 36.69 -8.75 -25.32
C VAL A 715 37.30 -8.98 -26.71
N ARG A 716 36.48 -9.05 -27.77
CA ARG A 716 36.92 -9.26 -29.16
C ARG A 716 37.79 -8.13 -29.70
N MET A 717 37.56 -6.89 -29.27
CA MET A 717 38.41 -5.73 -29.58
C MET A 717 39.64 -5.62 -28.65
N GLY A 718 39.86 -6.55 -27.71
CA GLY A 718 40.95 -6.48 -26.73
C GLY A 718 40.84 -5.33 -25.72
N LYS A 719 39.67 -4.70 -25.59
CA LYS A 719 39.39 -3.67 -24.57
C LYS A 719 39.21 -4.28 -23.18
N LEU A 720 38.73 -5.52 -23.11
CA LEU A 720 38.70 -6.37 -21.91
C LEU A 720 39.59 -7.61 -22.11
N PRO A 721 40.22 -8.14 -21.04
CA PRO A 721 40.91 -9.43 -21.11
C PRO A 721 39.96 -10.59 -21.47
N LYS A 722 40.47 -11.64 -22.12
CA LYS A 722 39.66 -12.82 -22.48
C LYS A 722 39.33 -13.67 -21.24
N VAL A 723 38.21 -13.34 -20.59
CA VAL A 723 37.60 -14.07 -19.48
C VAL A 723 36.30 -14.75 -19.91
N PRO A 724 35.84 -15.81 -19.24
CA PRO A 724 34.53 -16.39 -19.50
C PRO A 724 33.38 -15.45 -19.07
N VAL A 725 32.29 -15.50 -19.83
CA VAL A 725 31.05 -14.73 -19.64
C VAL A 725 29.91 -15.73 -19.43
N TYR A 726 29.47 -15.89 -18.19
CA TYR A 726 28.44 -16.86 -17.81
C TYR A 726 27.04 -16.25 -17.91
N LEU A 727 26.12 -16.97 -18.56
CA LEU A 727 24.71 -16.61 -18.70
C LEU A 727 23.83 -17.59 -17.92
N ASP A 728 23.01 -17.08 -17.01
CA ASP A 728 22.16 -17.88 -16.10
C ASP A 728 20.71 -17.36 -16.07
N GLY A 729 19.76 -18.27 -15.88
CA GLY A 729 18.34 -18.07 -16.11
C GLY A 729 17.98 -18.00 -17.60
N MET A 730 16.84 -17.39 -17.92
CA MET A 730 16.27 -17.37 -19.28
C MET A 730 17.13 -16.71 -20.37
N ILE A 731 18.22 -16.01 -20.02
CA ILE A 731 19.03 -15.23 -20.96
C ILE A 731 19.54 -16.10 -22.11
N TRP A 732 19.98 -17.33 -21.85
CA TRP A 732 20.48 -18.22 -22.91
C TRP A 732 19.39 -18.60 -23.92
N ASP A 733 18.20 -18.98 -23.45
CA ASP A 733 17.11 -19.43 -24.31
C ASP A 733 16.45 -18.24 -25.05
N ILE A 734 16.44 -17.05 -24.43
CA ILE A 734 16.07 -15.80 -25.10
C ILE A 734 17.11 -15.41 -26.16
N ASN A 735 18.42 -15.60 -25.91
CA ASN A 735 19.46 -15.38 -26.93
C ASN A 735 19.27 -16.30 -28.15
N ALA A 736 18.85 -17.55 -27.95
CA ALA A 736 18.53 -18.47 -29.05
C ALA A 736 17.41 -17.92 -29.95
N ILE A 737 16.37 -17.30 -29.36
CA ILE A 737 15.32 -16.59 -30.13
C ILE A 737 15.91 -15.42 -30.92
N HIS A 738 16.82 -14.63 -30.35
CA HIS A 738 17.49 -13.53 -31.08
C HIS A 738 18.28 -14.05 -32.29
N THR A 739 18.95 -15.19 -32.16
CA THR A 739 19.70 -15.80 -33.27
C THR A 739 18.82 -16.42 -34.36
N ALA A 740 17.56 -16.75 -34.04
CA ALA A 740 16.58 -17.25 -35.00
C ALA A 740 15.89 -16.13 -35.81
N TYR A 741 15.95 -14.89 -35.33
CA TYR A 741 15.33 -13.72 -35.97
C TYR A 741 16.33 -12.58 -36.28
N PRO A 742 17.41 -12.85 -37.04
CA PRO A 742 18.45 -11.87 -37.33
C PRO A 742 17.94 -10.64 -38.10
N ASP A 743 16.87 -10.77 -38.90
CA ASP A 743 16.29 -9.64 -39.64
C ASP A 743 15.65 -8.57 -38.74
N PHE A 744 15.23 -8.93 -37.53
CA PHE A 744 14.71 -8.03 -36.49
C PHE A 744 15.81 -7.37 -35.64
N LEU A 745 17.08 -7.72 -35.85
CA LEU A 745 18.24 -7.14 -35.17
C LEU A 745 18.80 -5.94 -35.95
N SER A 746 19.65 -5.17 -35.28
CA SER A 746 20.38 -4.08 -35.90
C SER A 746 21.20 -4.60 -37.09
N SER A 747 21.26 -3.78 -38.13
CA SER A 747 22.09 -3.97 -39.32
C SER A 747 23.55 -4.40 -39.04
N SER A 748 24.11 -4.09 -37.86
CA SER A 748 25.45 -4.54 -37.46
C SER A 748 25.47 -6.00 -36.98
N VAL A 749 24.54 -6.37 -36.10
CA VAL A 749 24.48 -7.71 -35.50
C VAL A 749 23.95 -8.73 -36.50
N ARG A 750 22.94 -8.35 -37.29
CA ARG A 750 22.40 -9.15 -38.39
C ARG A 750 23.47 -9.59 -39.37
N ASN A 751 24.29 -8.64 -39.84
CA ASN A 751 25.36 -8.93 -40.80
C ASN A 751 26.45 -9.83 -40.20
N GLN A 752 26.74 -9.71 -38.90
CA GLN A 752 27.67 -10.60 -38.20
C GLN A 752 27.12 -12.04 -38.10
N ILE A 753 25.83 -12.22 -37.79
CA ILE A 753 25.18 -13.54 -37.76
C ILE A 753 25.17 -14.18 -39.16
N TYR A 754 24.82 -13.42 -40.21
CA TYR A 754 24.86 -13.91 -41.60
C TYR A 754 26.27 -14.13 -42.17
N GLN A 755 27.33 -13.84 -41.40
CA GLN A 755 28.73 -14.12 -41.75
C GLN A 755 29.35 -15.21 -40.85
N ASP A 756 28.50 -16.03 -40.21
CA ASP A 756 28.85 -17.06 -39.22
C ASP A 756 29.61 -16.55 -37.98
N ASN A 757 29.84 -15.24 -37.86
CA ASN A 757 30.47 -14.56 -36.73
C ASN A 757 29.39 -14.11 -35.72
N ASN A 758 28.52 -15.04 -35.30
CA ASN A 758 27.40 -14.76 -34.41
C ASN A 758 27.89 -14.44 -32.98
N PRO A 759 27.71 -13.20 -32.47
CA PRO A 759 28.27 -12.80 -31.18
C PRO A 759 27.62 -13.51 -29.99
N PHE A 760 26.36 -13.99 -30.10
CA PHE A 760 25.66 -14.67 -29.00
C PHE A 760 26.19 -16.07 -28.70
N VAL A 761 26.99 -16.65 -29.59
CA VAL A 761 27.62 -17.97 -29.45
C VAL A 761 29.16 -17.90 -29.44
N SER A 762 29.72 -16.71 -29.25
CA SER A 762 31.17 -16.47 -29.15
C SER A 762 31.82 -17.34 -28.06
N ASP A 763 33.04 -17.84 -28.32
CA ASP A 763 33.81 -18.77 -27.45
C ASP A 763 33.88 -18.38 -25.97
N VAL A 764 33.77 -17.09 -25.66
CA VAL A 764 33.83 -16.56 -24.29
C VAL A 764 32.53 -16.79 -23.51
N ILE A 765 31.40 -16.94 -24.20
CA ILE A 765 30.08 -17.07 -23.60
C ILE A 765 29.84 -18.52 -23.18
N LYS A 766 29.26 -18.72 -21.99
CA LYS A 766 29.01 -20.04 -21.38
C LYS A 766 27.61 -20.07 -20.75
N ARG A 767 26.82 -21.09 -21.06
CA ARG A 767 25.55 -21.35 -20.37
C ARG A 767 25.82 -21.84 -18.95
N VAL A 768 24.97 -21.46 -18.02
CA VAL A 768 24.81 -22.11 -16.71
C VAL A 768 23.39 -22.67 -16.65
N GLY A 769 23.26 -24.00 -16.72
CA GLY A 769 21.99 -24.72 -16.71
C GLY A 769 21.62 -25.34 -15.36
N SER A 770 22.58 -25.54 -14.45
CA SER A 770 22.36 -26.23 -13.18
C SER A 770 22.95 -25.52 -11.95
N PRO A 771 22.43 -25.81 -10.74
CA PRO A 771 23.05 -25.36 -9.49
C PRO A 771 24.50 -25.85 -9.29
N THR A 772 24.86 -26.98 -9.89
CA THR A 772 26.22 -27.54 -9.86
C THR A 772 27.18 -26.65 -10.67
N GLU A 773 26.83 -26.36 -11.92
CA GLU A 773 27.59 -25.42 -12.77
C GLU A 773 27.68 -24.02 -12.11
N ARG A 774 26.61 -23.54 -11.48
CA ARG A 774 26.63 -22.27 -10.73
C ARG A 774 27.69 -22.27 -9.61
N LYS A 775 27.86 -23.40 -8.92
CA LYS A 775 28.88 -23.57 -7.88
C LYS A 775 30.30 -23.60 -8.47
N GLU A 776 30.49 -24.27 -9.61
CA GLU A 776 31.77 -24.25 -10.35
C GLU A 776 32.13 -22.83 -10.83
N VAL A 777 31.16 -22.04 -11.31
CA VAL A 777 31.35 -20.62 -11.65
C VAL A 777 31.80 -19.82 -10.43
N LEU A 778 31.18 -20.01 -9.27
CA LEU A 778 31.52 -19.31 -8.03
C LEU A 778 32.91 -19.67 -7.51
N GLU A 779 33.30 -20.95 -7.59
CA GLU A 779 34.61 -21.46 -7.16
C GLU A 779 35.73 -21.19 -8.18
N GLY A 780 35.38 -20.90 -9.44
CA GLY A 780 36.31 -20.63 -10.54
C GLY A 780 37.03 -19.27 -10.50
N GLY A 781 37.74 -18.96 -11.59
CA GLY A 781 38.54 -17.74 -11.74
C GLY A 781 37.76 -16.44 -12.01
N PRO A 782 38.47 -15.34 -12.37
CA PRO A 782 37.85 -14.08 -12.76
C PRO A 782 36.93 -14.25 -13.98
N CYS A 783 35.72 -13.69 -13.90
CA CYS A 783 34.68 -13.87 -14.92
C CYS A 783 33.64 -12.74 -14.87
N ILE A 784 32.85 -12.64 -15.93
CA ILE A 784 31.62 -11.84 -15.99
C ILE A 784 30.43 -12.79 -15.89
N ILE A 785 29.40 -12.40 -15.14
CA ILE A 785 28.19 -13.19 -14.89
C ILE A 785 27.00 -12.30 -15.20
N ILE A 786 26.14 -12.71 -16.14
CA ILE A 786 24.91 -12.01 -16.52
C ILE A 786 23.74 -12.94 -16.17
N ALA A 787 22.88 -12.51 -15.25
CA ALA A 787 21.92 -13.42 -14.60
C ALA A 787 20.59 -12.74 -14.27
N THR A 788 19.48 -13.47 -14.40
CA THR A 788 18.14 -13.02 -13.97
C THR A 788 17.93 -13.22 -12.46
N SER A 789 17.23 -12.36 -11.71
CA SER A 789 16.47 -11.17 -12.13
C SER A 789 17.19 -9.82 -11.90
N GLY A 790 16.83 -8.80 -12.68
CA GLY A 790 17.52 -7.51 -12.72
C GLY A 790 17.48 -6.66 -11.45
N MET A 791 16.58 -6.96 -10.51
CA MET A 791 16.42 -6.18 -9.27
C MET A 791 16.81 -6.96 -8.00
N LEU A 792 17.51 -8.09 -8.15
CA LEU A 792 17.89 -9.02 -7.08
C LEU A 792 16.71 -9.50 -6.21
N VAL A 793 15.48 -9.53 -6.75
CA VAL A 793 14.27 -9.96 -6.00
C VAL A 793 14.23 -11.49 -5.86
N GLY A 794 14.87 -12.19 -6.79
CA GLY A 794 15.02 -13.65 -6.79
C GLY A 794 15.71 -14.14 -8.07
N GLY A 795 15.83 -15.46 -8.19
CA GLY A 795 16.53 -16.11 -9.31
C GLY A 795 18.05 -16.13 -9.15
N ALA A 796 18.75 -16.59 -10.20
CA ALA A 796 20.19 -16.79 -10.20
C ALA A 796 21.01 -15.57 -9.79
N SER A 797 20.60 -14.35 -10.15
CA SER A 797 21.32 -13.12 -9.78
C SER A 797 21.42 -12.92 -8.27
N LEU A 798 20.39 -13.30 -7.51
CA LEU A 798 20.40 -13.23 -6.05
C LEU A 798 21.34 -14.29 -5.46
N GLU A 799 21.37 -15.49 -6.02
CA GLU A 799 22.28 -16.56 -5.57
C GLU A 799 23.75 -16.19 -5.85
N TYR A 800 24.06 -15.64 -7.02
CA TYR A 800 25.39 -15.07 -7.29
C TYR A 800 25.71 -13.92 -6.34
N PHE A 801 24.77 -13.01 -6.11
CA PHE A 801 25.00 -11.87 -5.24
C PHE A 801 25.33 -12.31 -3.80
N LYS A 802 24.65 -13.33 -3.24
CA LYS A 802 24.99 -13.92 -1.93
C LYS A 802 26.46 -14.32 -1.84
N SER A 803 26.93 -15.14 -2.78
CA SER A 803 28.31 -15.66 -2.73
C SER A 803 29.38 -14.65 -3.16
N LEU A 804 29.01 -13.55 -3.83
CA LEU A 804 29.95 -12.55 -4.33
C LEU A 804 30.04 -11.29 -3.45
N ALA A 805 29.01 -10.95 -2.66
CA ALA A 805 28.88 -9.65 -1.99
C ALA A 805 30.02 -9.32 -1.02
N ASP A 806 30.54 -10.31 -0.30
CA ASP A 806 31.50 -10.11 0.78
C ASP A 806 32.96 -9.96 0.31
N ASN A 807 33.25 -10.13 -1.00
CA ASN A 807 34.60 -9.98 -1.54
C ASN A 807 34.80 -8.60 -2.22
N PRO A 808 35.66 -7.70 -1.68
CA PRO A 808 35.86 -6.36 -2.23
C PRO A 808 36.53 -6.32 -3.60
N ASN A 809 37.13 -7.42 -4.07
CA ASN A 809 37.65 -7.48 -5.43
C ASN A 809 36.53 -7.54 -6.47
N ASN A 810 35.32 -8.00 -6.11
CA ASN A 810 34.20 -8.13 -7.03
C ASN A 810 33.55 -6.78 -7.39
N LEU A 811 32.65 -6.82 -8.37
CA LEU A 811 31.84 -5.69 -8.86
C LEU A 811 30.41 -6.15 -9.11
N ILE A 812 29.42 -5.32 -8.76
CA ILE A 812 28.06 -5.38 -9.30
C ILE A 812 27.74 -4.08 -10.03
N VAL A 813 27.12 -4.17 -11.20
CA VAL A 813 26.72 -3.00 -12.00
C VAL A 813 25.22 -3.10 -12.31
N PHE A 814 24.46 -2.09 -11.93
CA PHE A 814 23.03 -2.01 -12.28
C PHE A 814 22.85 -1.18 -13.56
N GLU A 815 22.42 -1.82 -14.65
CA GLU A 815 22.08 -1.16 -15.92
C GLU A 815 20.56 -0.97 -16.05
N CYS A 816 19.76 -1.93 -15.57
CA CYS A 816 18.30 -1.81 -15.51
C CYS A 816 17.79 -0.96 -14.32
N TYR A 817 16.61 -0.34 -14.49
CA TYR A 817 15.95 0.46 -13.46
C TYR A 817 15.65 -0.37 -12.20
N GLN A 818 16.05 0.12 -11.03
CA GLN A 818 15.85 -0.54 -9.74
C GLN A 818 14.60 0.00 -9.05
N ALA A 819 13.55 -0.83 -8.95
CA ALA A 819 12.30 -0.43 -8.31
C ALA A 819 12.49 -0.21 -6.79
N ALA A 820 11.83 0.83 -6.27
CA ALA A 820 11.88 1.19 -4.85
C ALA A 820 11.52 0.00 -3.93
N GLY A 821 12.39 -0.27 -2.96
CA GLY A 821 12.22 -1.37 -2.00
C GLY A 821 12.61 -2.78 -2.50
N SER A 822 13.15 -2.92 -3.71
CA SER A 822 13.89 -4.14 -4.12
C SER A 822 15.19 -4.30 -3.32
N LEU A 823 15.81 -5.49 -3.35
CA LEU A 823 17.16 -5.67 -2.82
C LEU A 823 18.18 -4.90 -3.68
N GLY A 824 18.09 -4.98 -5.01
CA GLY A 824 18.97 -4.26 -5.93
C GLY A 824 18.96 -2.74 -5.71
N ARG A 825 17.80 -2.14 -5.43
CA ARG A 825 17.70 -0.72 -5.06
C ARG A 825 18.43 -0.39 -3.76
N GLN A 826 18.35 -1.25 -2.73
CA GLN A 826 19.06 -1.03 -1.46
C GLN A 826 20.59 -1.11 -1.65
N VAL A 827 21.07 -2.04 -2.47
CA VAL A 827 22.49 -2.13 -2.87
C VAL A 827 22.91 -0.86 -3.61
N GLN A 828 22.13 -0.44 -4.61
CA GLN A 828 22.34 0.79 -5.40
C GLN A 828 22.35 2.07 -4.54
N GLU A 829 21.52 2.15 -3.50
CA GLU A 829 21.49 3.28 -2.56
C GLU A 829 22.61 3.21 -1.49
N GLY A 830 23.53 2.26 -1.61
CA GLY A 830 24.79 2.21 -0.87
C GLY A 830 24.77 1.35 0.39
N ALA A 831 23.78 0.47 0.57
CA ALA A 831 23.73 -0.47 1.69
C ALA A 831 25.05 -1.26 1.81
N LYS A 832 25.56 -1.39 3.04
CA LYS A 832 26.77 -2.16 3.37
C LYS A 832 26.46 -3.51 4.01
N GLU A 833 25.21 -3.72 4.42
CA GLU A 833 24.71 -4.95 4.99
C GLU A 833 23.28 -5.16 4.49
N LEU A 834 22.90 -6.39 4.18
CA LEU A 834 21.52 -6.79 3.89
C LEU A 834 21.15 -8.02 4.71
N PHE A 835 19.90 -8.07 5.16
CA PHE A 835 19.32 -9.24 5.81
C PHE A 835 18.42 -9.96 4.81
N LEU A 836 18.78 -11.19 4.47
CA LEU A 836 18.01 -12.02 3.57
C LEU A 836 16.85 -12.69 4.33
N GLY A 837 15.77 -13.02 3.63
CA GLY A 837 14.58 -13.64 4.23
C GLY A 837 14.87 -14.99 4.88
N GLN A 838 13.96 -15.46 5.75
CA GLN A 838 14.04 -16.82 6.29
C GLN A 838 14.03 -17.89 5.19
N ASP A 839 13.37 -17.60 4.07
CA ASP A 839 13.34 -18.38 2.82
C ASP A 839 14.75 -18.63 2.22
N TYR A 840 15.71 -17.78 2.60
CA TYR A 840 17.12 -17.83 2.20
C TYR A 840 18.05 -18.00 3.41
N GLY A 841 17.58 -18.64 4.49
CA GLY A 841 18.39 -19.00 5.65
C GLY A 841 18.58 -17.90 6.70
N ALA A 842 17.92 -16.74 6.56
CA ALA A 842 18.07 -15.58 7.45
C ALA A 842 19.52 -15.06 7.58
N GLU A 843 20.31 -15.20 6.52
CA GLU A 843 21.72 -14.82 6.50
C GLU A 843 21.90 -13.29 6.45
N LYS A 844 22.87 -12.79 7.24
CA LYS A 844 23.37 -11.41 7.14
C LYS A 844 24.45 -11.36 6.07
N LEU A 845 24.14 -10.66 4.98
CA LEU A 845 25.03 -10.46 3.84
C LEU A 845 25.80 -9.14 3.99
N ASN A 846 27.12 -9.21 4.08
CA ASN A 846 27.99 -8.03 4.04
C ASN A 846 28.27 -7.63 2.59
N ILE A 847 28.14 -6.35 2.26
CA ILE A 847 28.39 -5.81 0.91
C ILE A 847 29.72 -5.07 0.91
N ARG A 848 30.78 -5.81 0.59
CA ARG A 848 32.14 -5.30 0.44
C ARG A 848 32.55 -5.12 -1.03
N LEU A 849 31.88 -5.80 -1.97
CA LEU A 849 32.08 -5.60 -3.41
C LEU A 849 31.81 -4.15 -3.85
N GLN A 850 32.38 -3.75 -5.00
CA GLN A 850 32.12 -2.46 -5.61
C GLN A 850 30.70 -2.42 -6.20
N VAL A 851 29.94 -1.36 -5.94
CA VAL A 851 28.59 -1.17 -6.49
C VAL A 851 28.59 0.02 -7.43
N GLU A 852 28.12 -0.18 -8.66
CA GLU A 852 28.02 0.84 -9.70
C GLU A 852 26.63 0.86 -10.36
N THR A 853 26.32 1.93 -11.09
CA THR A 853 25.06 2.07 -11.84
C THR A 853 25.30 2.85 -13.12
N LEU A 854 24.76 2.36 -14.24
CA LEU A 854 25.00 2.88 -15.60
C LEU A 854 23.69 3.17 -16.33
N SER A 855 23.04 4.27 -15.97
CA SER A 855 21.71 4.64 -16.49
C SER A 855 21.64 4.96 -17.99
N GLY A 856 22.78 5.11 -18.68
CA GLY A 856 22.84 5.36 -20.13
C GLY A 856 22.48 4.17 -21.02
N LEU A 857 22.27 2.98 -20.43
CA LEU A 857 22.03 1.72 -21.14
C LEU A 857 20.55 1.29 -21.17
N SER A 858 19.64 2.13 -20.68
CA SER A 858 18.20 1.84 -20.64
C SER A 858 17.57 1.63 -22.02
N ALA A 859 16.80 0.54 -22.17
CA ALA A 859 16.03 0.21 -23.37
C ALA A 859 14.80 1.11 -23.62
N HIS A 860 14.48 2.03 -22.70
CA HIS A 860 13.48 3.09 -22.95
C HIS A 860 14.16 4.38 -23.41
N SER A 861 13.45 5.17 -24.21
CA SER A 861 13.91 6.50 -24.60
C SER A 861 13.90 7.49 -23.43
N GLY A 862 15.06 8.10 -23.15
CA GLY A 862 15.18 9.20 -22.19
C GLY A 862 14.46 10.48 -22.67
N ARG A 863 14.33 11.46 -21.78
CA ARG A 863 13.59 12.72 -22.03
C ARG A 863 13.92 13.39 -23.36
N ASN A 864 15.20 13.51 -23.68
CA ASN A 864 15.67 14.16 -24.91
C ASN A 864 15.35 13.35 -26.17
N GLU A 865 15.25 12.02 -26.05
CA GLU A 865 14.90 11.12 -27.16
C GLU A 865 13.40 11.21 -27.45
N LEU A 866 12.55 11.12 -26.42
CA LEU A 866 11.09 11.26 -26.54
C LEU A 866 10.68 12.61 -27.15
N MET A 867 11.33 13.70 -26.73
CA MET A 867 11.13 15.02 -27.33
C MET A 867 11.63 15.08 -28.79
N GLN A 868 12.75 14.44 -29.11
CA GLN A 868 13.29 14.39 -30.49
C GLN A 868 12.45 13.51 -31.42
N TYR A 869 11.88 12.40 -30.94
CA TYR A 869 11.01 11.50 -31.68
C TYR A 869 9.83 12.29 -32.25
N ILE A 870 9.09 13.01 -31.41
CA ILE A 870 7.97 13.88 -31.82
C ILE A 870 8.45 15.09 -32.63
N SER A 871 9.59 15.71 -32.25
CA SER A 871 10.15 16.85 -32.99
C SER A 871 10.56 16.50 -34.42
N ARG A 872 10.94 15.24 -34.69
CA ARG A 872 11.33 14.75 -36.03
C ARG A 872 10.24 13.95 -36.74
N MET A 873 9.20 13.48 -36.04
CA MET A 873 8.10 12.69 -36.61
C MET A 873 7.47 13.36 -37.83
N ASN A 874 7.20 12.58 -38.87
CA ASN A 874 6.62 13.05 -40.13
C ASN A 874 5.56 12.05 -40.65
N PRO A 875 4.30 12.48 -40.94
CA PRO A 875 3.76 13.82 -40.69
C PRO A 875 3.56 14.11 -39.20
N LYS A 876 3.31 15.38 -38.87
CA LYS A 876 3.01 15.78 -37.48
C LYS A 876 1.62 15.30 -37.04
N PRO A 877 1.49 14.64 -35.87
CA PRO A 877 0.19 14.28 -35.31
C PRO A 877 -0.57 15.55 -34.90
N LYS A 878 -1.90 15.51 -35.02
CA LYS A 878 -2.80 16.62 -34.63
C LYS A 878 -3.24 16.53 -33.16
N LYS A 879 -3.09 15.35 -32.55
CA LYS A 879 -3.35 15.04 -31.14
C LYS A 879 -2.32 14.04 -30.63
N ILE A 880 -1.82 14.23 -29.42
CA ILE A 880 -0.88 13.32 -28.75
C ILE A 880 -1.48 12.88 -27.42
N ILE A 881 -1.65 11.59 -27.24
CA ILE A 881 -2.11 10.94 -26.03
C ILE A 881 -0.88 10.34 -25.35
N ILE A 882 -0.74 10.50 -24.04
CA ILE A 882 0.45 10.05 -23.30
C ILE A 882 0.03 9.02 -22.26
N ASN A 883 0.68 7.86 -22.29
CA ASN A 883 0.47 6.75 -21.36
C ASN A 883 1.81 6.28 -20.77
N HIS A 884 1.76 5.10 -20.13
CA HIS A 884 2.91 4.34 -19.64
C HIS A 884 4.02 5.19 -19.01
N GLY A 885 3.69 5.75 -17.85
CA GLY A 885 4.57 6.57 -17.03
C GLY A 885 3.90 6.93 -15.71
N GLU A 886 4.66 7.51 -14.78
CA GLU A 886 4.03 8.04 -13.56
C GLU A 886 3.20 9.28 -13.90
N ALA A 887 2.03 9.46 -13.29
CA ALA A 887 1.14 10.59 -13.60
C ALA A 887 1.83 11.98 -13.61
N SER A 888 2.81 12.20 -12.72
CA SER A 888 3.67 13.39 -12.71
C SER A 888 4.57 13.53 -13.94
N LYS A 889 5.12 12.42 -14.46
CA LYS A 889 5.91 12.38 -15.70
C LYS A 889 5.01 12.58 -16.92
N CYS A 890 3.87 11.91 -16.99
CA CYS A 890 2.91 12.06 -18.09
C CYS A 890 2.48 13.53 -18.26
N LEU A 891 2.16 14.19 -17.14
CA LEU A 891 1.75 15.61 -17.13
C LEU A 891 2.90 16.57 -17.48
N ASP A 892 4.12 16.30 -17.04
CA ASP A 892 5.30 17.12 -17.41
C ASP A 892 5.71 16.92 -18.88
N PHE A 893 5.48 15.74 -19.46
CA PHE A 893 5.64 15.50 -20.90
C PHE A 893 4.54 16.20 -21.70
N ALA A 894 3.26 16.04 -21.32
CA ALA A 894 2.13 16.72 -21.96
C ALA A 894 2.28 18.25 -21.96
N SER A 895 2.71 18.84 -20.84
CA SER A 895 2.90 20.28 -20.73
C SER A 895 4.11 20.77 -21.53
N SER A 896 5.18 19.97 -21.67
CA SER A 896 6.32 20.33 -22.52
C SER A 896 6.01 20.21 -24.02
N LEU A 897 5.31 19.17 -24.45
CA LEU A 897 4.93 18.98 -25.85
C LEU A 897 3.93 20.04 -26.32
N TYR A 898 2.91 20.35 -25.50
CA TYR A 898 1.96 21.42 -25.81
C TYR A 898 2.66 22.76 -26.01
N ARG A 899 3.60 23.13 -25.12
CA ARG A 899 4.37 24.38 -25.21
C ARG A 899 5.30 24.43 -26.43
N LEU A 900 5.89 23.30 -26.85
CA LEU A 900 6.89 23.27 -27.92
C LEU A 900 6.27 23.15 -29.32
N HIS A 901 5.12 22.48 -29.45
CA HIS A 901 4.52 22.15 -30.74
C HIS A 901 3.11 22.73 -30.96
N ASN A 902 2.46 23.25 -29.92
CA ASN A 902 1.07 23.74 -29.97
C ASN A 902 0.08 22.70 -30.53
N VAL A 903 0.32 21.43 -30.20
CA VAL A 903 -0.52 20.25 -30.53
C VAL A 903 -1.35 19.88 -29.30
N GLU A 904 -2.58 19.40 -29.51
CA GLU A 904 -3.43 18.94 -28.40
C GLU A 904 -2.77 17.76 -27.67
N THR A 905 -2.59 17.86 -26.34
CA THR A 905 -2.05 16.78 -25.52
C THR A 905 -3.07 16.28 -24.49
N ASN A 906 -3.24 14.96 -24.39
CA ASN A 906 -4.15 14.33 -23.44
C ASN A 906 -3.39 13.32 -22.56
N VAL A 907 -3.74 13.26 -21.27
CA VAL A 907 -3.25 12.26 -20.31
C VAL A 907 -4.48 11.57 -19.70
N PRO A 908 -5.06 10.56 -20.38
CA PRO A 908 -6.24 9.86 -19.91
C PRO A 908 -5.95 9.06 -18.64
N LYS A 909 -7.00 8.84 -17.85
CA LYS A 909 -7.01 7.84 -16.79
C LYS A 909 -7.40 6.47 -17.33
N ASN A 910 -7.14 5.43 -16.55
CA ASN A 910 -7.74 4.11 -16.80
C ASN A 910 -9.28 4.26 -16.85
N LEU A 911 -9.92 3.56 -17.79
CA LEU A 911 -11.35 3.65 -18.11
C LEU A 911 -11.84 5.00 -18.71
N GLU A 912 -10.94 5.87 -19.18
CA GLU A 912 -11.31 7.12 -19.87
C GLU A 912 -11.33 6.97 -21.40
N THR A 913 -12.51 6.97 -22.01
CA THR A 913 -12.69 6.82 -23.46
C THR A 913 -12.49 8.15 -24.21
N ILE A 914 -11.33 8.33 -24.86
CA ILE A 914 -11.08 9.50 -25.75
C ILE A 914 -11.67 9.23 -27.15
N ARG A 915 -12.67 10.04 -27.54
CA ARG A 915 -13.18 10.05 -28.92
C ARG A 915 -12.20 10.76 -29.87
N LEU A 916 -11.81 10.08 -30.95
CA LEU A 916 -10.86 10.60 -31.94
C LEU A 916 -11.52 11.31 -33.14
N LYS A 917 -12.75 10.89 -33.49
CA LYS A 917 -13.57 11.45 -34.57
C LYS A 917 -15.04 11.13 -34.32
#